data_AF-A0A074XX23-F1
#
_entry.id   AF-A0A074XX23-F1
#
_cell.length_a   1.000
_cell.length_b   1.000
_cell.length_c   1.000
_cell.angle_alpha   90.00
_cell.angle_beta   90.00
_cell.angle_gamma   90.00
#
_symmetry.space_group_name_H-M   'P 1'
#
loop_
_entity.id
_entity.type
_entity.pdbx_description
1 polymer ?
#
loop_
_entity_poly.entity_id
_entity_poly.type
_entity_poly.pdbx_seq_one_letter_code
_entity_poly.pdbx_strand_id
1 'polypeptide(L)'
;MDPSKKKQYLADSPPSVVPLQIKPHFEALGKTEQLYSHYISKACFAGTRVVLRQVSPESEPLYDFIISLHKHCNGDYSKLKSETGLNDEEMNQWLHYAAQFLGNAGNYKSFGDSKFIPRLAPEKLAALGKVSDASKHYELCKDSLYETKVEDLMHLGYPPQHLTTYYPESPEITKEEIAAIADFVKENGNVLPENTRLKKLTSGDFELLIASAQTDPAKSDRDVPESSWTLDVEPVKGKKISLVYGDHAKEMEKIASFLAEAKKYSANEYQSDMHNEYVKSFKTGSMTAHVQSQRHWIKDKGPDVESNIGFIETYRDPHGIRGEWEGFVSMVNKERTKAFAHLVAEAPKNIKKLPWPAEFEKTFVAPDFTALEVLTFAGSGIPAGINIPNYDSVRQDPDGGFKNVSLSNVLSAKAPNEKVPFIKDEDMEVYKKYADAAFEVQVGLHELLGHGCGKILQETEPGKFNFDHKNPPISPITQKPVTSYYKPGETWGSVFGGMGPSYEECRAECVAMALCPDYSILQIFGFGNGQEDLHGEAGNVLYAAYLSMARAGVAALQFYNVDAKKWGQAHMQARHAILKVFLSEPEFCKLEYTKDDLSDLTIKLDRTKIATHGRPAVEKFLQKLQVYKATADLKAGKELYEGITSVDEWFATKVRPAVLAAAPPRKVFVQANTFIEGDKVVLKEYSATPEGLIQSYADRDYI
;
A
#
# COMPACT_ATOMS: atom_id res chain seq x y z
N MET A 1 10.03 -31.45 -1.27
CA MET A 1 10.39 -30.31 -0.38
C MET A 1 10.43 -30.79 1.06
N ASP A 2 11.34 -30.27 1.88
CA ASP A 2 11.40 -30.57 3.32
C ASP A 2 10.08 -30.13 4.04
N PRO A 3 9.49 -30.93 4.95
CA PRO A 3 8.24 -30.59 5.63
C PRO A 3 8.28 -29.27 6.45
N SER A 4 9.41 -28.96 7.07
CA SER A 4 9.59 -27.73 7.85
C SER A 4 9.61 -26.49 6.95
N LYS A 5 10.22 -26.60 5.76
CA LYS A 5 10.18 -25.56 4.73
C LYS A 5 8.79 -25.43 4.11
N LYS A 6 8.12 -26.55 3.81
CA LYS A 6 6.76 -26.58 3.24
C LYS A 6 5.78 -25.75 4.07
N LYS A 7 5.93 -25.74 5.41
CA LYS A 7 5.09 -24.97 6.33
C LYS A 7 5.01 -23.48 5.98
N GLN A 8 6.07 -22.89 5.42
CA GLN A 8 6.14 -21.47 5.06
C GLN A 8 5.29 -21.13 3.81
N TYR A 9 5.09 -22.12 2.94
CA TYR A 9 4.29 -21.99 1.72
C TYR A 9 2.84 -22.41 1.93
N LEU A 10 2.45 -22.97 3.08
CA LEU A 10 1.04 -23.28 3.32
C LEU A 10 0.23 -21.99 3.42
N ALA A 11 -0.94 -21.97 2.79
CA ALA A 11 -1.93 -20.91 2.97
C ALA A 11 -2.25 -20.72 4.47
N ASP A 12 -2.50 -19.49 4.89
CA ASP A 12 -2.87 -19.19 6.27
C ASP A 12 -4.24 -19.82 6.59
N SER A 13 -4.41 -20.35 7.81
CA SER A 13 -5.62 -21.07 8.19
C SER A 13 -5.90 -20.90 9.68
N PRO A 14 -6.93 -20.10 10.07
CA PRO A 14 -7.79 -19.30 9.20
C PRO A 14 -7.05 -18.08 8.59
N PRO A 15 -7.47 -17.59 7.41
CA PRO A 15 -7.00 -16.32 6.86
C PRO A 15 -7.60 -15.13 7.61
N SER A 16 -6.96 -13.96 7.50
CA SER A 16 -7.50 -12.70 8.03
C SER A 16 -8.38 -12.02 6.97
N VAL A 17 -9.68 -12.36 6.96
CA VAL A 17 -10.66 -11.76 6.03
C VAL A 17 -11.29 -10.53 6.68
N VAL A 18 -11.18 -9.37 6.04
CA VAL A 18 -11.63 -8.09 6.61
C VAL A 18 -12.61 -7.37 5.67
N PRO A 19 -13.63 -6.66 6.17
CA PRO A 19 -14.50 -5.86 5.32
C PRO A 19 -13.80 -4.56 4.93
N LEU A 20 -13.91 -4.17 3.66
CA LEU A 20 -13.58 -2.82 3.22
C LEU A 20 -14.85 -1.96 3.28
N GLN A 21 -15.12 -1.41 4.46
CA GLN A 21 -16.37 -0.70 4.74
C GLN A 21 -16.45 0.59 3.93
N ILE A 22 -17.61 0.83 3.29
CA ILE A 22 -17.75 1.97 2.38
C ILE A 22 -19.14 2.60 2.31
N LYS A 23 -20.17 1.86 2.75
CA LYS A 23 -21.57 2.24 2.56
C LYS A 23 -21.93 3.70 2.94
N PRO A 24 -21.56 4.23 4.12
CA PRO A 24 -21.92 5.60 4.49
C PRO A 24 -21.36 6.65 3.52
N HIS A 25 -20.15 6.43 3.01
CA HIS A 25 -19.49 7.35 2.08
C HIS A 25 -20.07 7.27 0.68
N PHE A 26 -20.45 6.05 0.23
CA PHE A 26 -21.10 5.86 -1.06
C PHE A 26 -22.53 6.40 -1.09
N GLU A 27 -23.30 6.22 -0.01
CA GLU A 27 -24.68 6.72 0.11
C GLU A 27 -24.75 8.24 0.22
N ALA A 28 -23.66 8.89 0.66
CA ALA A 28 -23.55 10.35 0.70
C ALA A 28 -23.33 11.01 -0.68
N LEU A 29 -23.02 10.22 -1.72
CA LEU A 29 -22.83 10.71 -3.08
C LEU A 29 -24.17 11.06 -3.76
N GLY A 30 -24.12 12.05 -4.65
CA GLY A 30 -25.19 12.33 -5.60
C GLY A 30 -25.30 11.24 -6.67
N LYS A 31 -26.44 11.21 -7.39
CA LYS A 31 -26.72 10.21 -8.43
C LYS A 31 -25.64 10.15 -9.53
N THR A 32 -25.14 11.31 -9.96
CA THR A 32 -24.07 11.40 -10.99
C THR A 32 -22.77 10.78 -10.49
N GLU A 33 -22.36 11.09 -9.26
CA GLU A 33 -21.15 10.56 -8.63
C GLU A 33 -21.23 9.04 -8.37
N GLN A 34 -22.42 8.52 -8.04
CA GLN A 34 -22.65 7.09 -7.92
C GLN A 34 -22.50 6.37 -9.27
N LEU A 35 -23.00 6.96 -10.37
CA LEU A 35 -22.83 6.40 -11.71
C LEU A 35 -21.36 6.49 -12.17
N TYR A 36 -20.71 7.62 -11.90
CA TYR A 36 -19.28 7.80 -12.17
C TYR A 36 -18.44 6.74 -11.47
N SER A 37 -18.61 6.58 -10.14
CA SER A 37 -17.90 5.57 -9.36
C SER A 37 -18.24 4.13 -9.75
N HIS A 38 -19.49 3.84 -10.13
CA HIS A 38 -19.89 2.53 -10.64
C HIS A 38 -19.07 2.11 -11.87
N TYR A 39 -19.05 2.95 -12.91
CA TYR A 39 -18.37 2.61 -14.15
C TYR A 39 -16.85 2.52 -13.98
N ILE A 40 -16.25 3.37 -13.14
CA ILE A 40 -14.83 3.25 -12.81
C ILE A 40 -14.55 1.95 -12.05
N SER A 41 -15.36 1.60 -11.04
CA SER A 41 -15.24 0.33 -10.31
C SER A 41 -15.30 -0.89 -11.25
N LYS A 42 -16.24 -0.88 -12.21
CA LYS A 42 -16.33 -1.91 -13.25
C LYS A 42 -15.07 -1.95 -14.12
N ALA A 43 -14.53 -0.80 -14.52
CA ALA A 43 -13.28 -0.71 -15.28
C ALA A 43 -12.09 -1.29 -14.49
N CYS A 44 -11.92 -0.92 -13.22
CA CYS A 44 -10.84 -1.43 -12.37
C CYS A 44 -10.88 -2.96 -12.30
N PHE A 45 -12.04 -3.53 -11.97
CA PHE A 45 -12.18 -4.98 -11.85
C PHE A 45 -12.12 -5.73 -13.19
N ALA A 46 -12.45 -5.10 -14.32
CA ALA A 46 -12.34 -5.73 -15.64
C ALA A 46 -10.89 -6.15 -15.97
N GLY A 47 -9.88 -5.51 -15.36
CA GLY A 47 -8.48 -5.94 -15.47
C GLY A 47 -8.04 -7.05 -14.51
N THR A 48 -8.94 -7.68 -13.73
CA THR A 48 -8.57 -8.81 -12.85
C THR A 48 -7.88 -9.95 -13.63
N ARG A 49 -8.31 -10.23 -14.86
CA ARG A 49 -7.67 -11.22 -15.74
C ARG A 49 -6.25 -10.82 -16.16
N VAL A 50 -5.97 -9.53 -16.26
CA VAL A 50 -4.61 -9.01 -16.53
C VAL A 50 -3.70 -9.36 -15.37
N VAL A 51 -4.11 -9.04 -14.13
CA VAL A 51 -3.33 -9.36 -12.92
C VAL A 51 -3.09 -10.87 -12.81
N LEU A 52 -4.13 -11.70 -12.96
CA LEU A 52 -4.00 -13.16 -12.93
C LEU A 52 -2.93 -13.65 -13.92
N ARG A 53 -2.90 -13.13 -15.16
CA ARG A 53 -1.88 -13.45 -16.16
C ARG A 53 -0.50 -12.93 -15.82
N GLN A 54 -0.40 -11.80 -15.11
CA GLN A 54 0.87 -11.21 -14.64
C GLN A 54 1.44 -11.95 -13.41
N VAL A 55 0.63 -12.72 -12.67
CA VAL A 55 1.10 -13.49 -11.51
C VAL A 55 1.70 -14.84 -11.91
N SER A 56 0.91 -15.72 -12.54
CA SER A 56 1.35 -17.07 -12.87
C SER A 56 0.52 -17.70 -13.99
N PRO A 57 1.07 -18.66 -14.76
CA PRO A 57 0.34 -19.31 -15.84
C PRO A 57 -0.94 -20.01 -15.40
N GLU A 58 -0.96 -20.53 -14.17
CA GLU A 58 -2.09 -21.28 -13.62
C GLU A 58 -3.20 -20.40 -13.00
N SER A 59 -2.94 -19.10 -12.78
CA SER A 59 -3.86 -18.23 -12.04
C SER A 59 -5.23 -18.07 -12.70
N GLU A 60 -5.32 -17.89 -14.01
CA GLU A 60 -6.64 -17.79 -14.67
C GLU A 60 -7.48 -19.09 -14.54
N PRO A 61 -6.94 -20.29 -14.85
CA PRO A 61 -7.65 -21.53 -14.58
C PRO A 61 -8.03 -21.74 -13.11
N LEU A 62 -7.17 -21.37 -12.17
CA LEU A 62 -7.45 -21.43 -10.73
C LEU A 62 -8.63 -20.53 -10.33
N TYR A 63 -8.67 -19.31 -10.85
CA TYR A 63 -9.79 -18.39 -10.66
C TYR A 63 -11.09 -19.03 -11.14
N ASP A 64 -11.10 -19.53 -12.37
CA ASP A 64 -12.29 -20.16 -12.95
C ASP A 64 -12.70 -21.43 -12.19
N PHE A 65 -11.75 -22.20 -11.68
CA PHE A 65 -12.01 -23.37 -10.85
C PHE A 65 -12.75 -22.98 -9.55
N ILE A 66 -12.28 -21.95 -8.84
CA ILE A 66 -12.91 -21.44 -7.62
C ILE A 66 -14.33 -20.94 -7.91
N ILE A 67 -14.49 -20.11 -8.95
CA ILE A 67 -15.78 -19.51 -9.29
C ILE A 67 -16.77 -20.58 -9.80
N SER A 68 -16.31 -21.59 -10.54
CA SER A 68 -17.16 -22.70 -11.01
C SER A 68 -17.69 -23.53 -9.86
N LEU A 69 -16.85 -23.84 -8.85
CA LEU A 69 -17.30 -24.57 -7.65
C LEU A 69 -18.33 -23.76 -6.86
N HIS A 70 -18.12 -22.46 -6.69
CA HIS A 70 -19.07 -21.58 -6.02
C HIS A 70 -20.42 -21.51 -6.75
N LYS A 71 -20.40 -21.36 -8.09
CA LYS A 71 -21.61 -21.35 -8.92
C LYS A 71 -22.34 -22.68 -8.87
N HIS A 72 -21.61 -23.81 -8.90
CA HIS A 72 -22.20 -25.15 -8.81
C HIS A 72 -22.98 -25.36 -7.51
N CYS A 73 -22.42 -24.94 -6.38
CA CYS A 73 -23.10 -25.07 -5.09
C CYS A 73 -24.03 -23.89 -4.76
N ASN A 74 -24.07 -22.86 -5.60
CA ASN A 74 -24.79 -21.60 -5.36
C ASN A 74 -24.45 -20.99 -3.99
N GLY A 75 -23.16 -21.00 -3.62
CA GLY A 75 -22.65 -20.55 -2.32
C GLY A 75 -22.97 -21.47 -1.13
N ASP A 76 -23.70 -22.57 -1.32
CA ASP A 76 -24.00 -23.54 -0.27
C ASP A 76 -22.91 -24.63 -0.21
N TYR A 77 -21.82 -24.32 0.48
CA TYR A 77 -20.68 -25.24 0.62
C TYR A 77 -21.00 -26.53 1.40
N SER A 78 -22.13 -26.61 2.10
CA SER A 78 -22.59 -27.87 2.70
C SER A 78 -22.98 -28.89 1.65
N LYS A 79 -23.59 -28.46 0.53
CA LYS A 79 -23.88 -29.33 -0.62
C LYS A 79 -22.59 -29.83 -1.27
N LEU A 80 -21.64 -28.92 -1.51
CA LEU A 80 -20.37 -29.28 -2.12
C LEU A 80 -19.59 -30.29 -1.26
N LYS A 81 -19.61 -30.09 0.07
CA LYS A 81 -19.03 -31.02 1.05
C LYS A 81 -19.64 -32.41 0.93
N SER A 82 -20.98 -32.51 0.92
CA SER A 82 -21.69 -33.80 0.81
C SER A 82 -21.41 -34.52 -0.52
N GLU A 83 -21.35 -33.80 -1.64
CA GLU A 83 -21.10 -34.37 -2.96
C GLU A 83 -19.66 -34.90 -3.11
N THR A 84 -18.71 -34.22 -2.47
CA THR A 84 -17.27 -34.52 -2.60
C THR A 84 -16.73 -35.44 -1.50
N GLY A 85 -17.54 -35.71 -0.47
CA GLY A 85 -17.14 -36.54 0.68
C GLY A 85 -16.08 -35.88 1.57
N LEU A 86 -15.98 -34.54 1.51
CA LEU A 86 -15.11 -33.78 2.40
C LEU A 86 -15.74 -33.66 3.80
N ASN A 87 -14.92 -33.49 4.82
CA ASN A 87 -15.37 -33.07 6.15
C ASN A 87 -15.31 -31.53 6.30
N ASP A 88 -15.74 -31.01 7.46
CA ASP A 88 -15.78 -29.56 7.72
C ASP A 88 -14.39 -28.91 7.68
N GLU A 89 -13.37 -29.55 8.26
CA GLU A 89 -12.01 -29.04 8.27
C GLU A 89 -11.42 -29.03 6.85
N GLU A 90 -11.64 -30.09 6.07
CA GLU A 90 -11.21 -30.18 4.67
C GLU A 90 -11.87 -29.11 3.79
N MET A 91 -13.18 -28.86 3.98
CA MET A 91 -13.88 -27.79 3.27
C MET A 91 -13.35 -26.41 3.67
N ASN A 92 -13.13 -26.17 4.97
CA ASN A 92 -12.55 -24.91 5.44
C ASN A 92 -11.15 -24.68 4.86
N GLN A 93 -10.29 -25.70 4.79
CA GLN A 93 -8.97 -25.59 4.18
C GLN A 93 -9.03 -25.16 2.71
N TRP A 94 -10.04 -25.64 1.96
CA TRP A 94 -10.29 -25.18 0.59
C TRP A 94 -10.74 -23.72 0.55
N LEU A 95 -11.75 -23.37 1.34
CA LEU A 95 -12.29 -22.00 1.39
C LEU A 95 -11.24 -20.98 1.82
N HIS A 96 -10.40 -21.33 2.78
CA HIS A 96 -9.27 -20.51 3.23
C HIS A 96 -8.27 -20.25 2.11
N TYR A 97 -7.93 -21.29 1.32
CA TYR A 97 -7.06 -21.14 0.16
C TYR A 97 -7.71 -20.27 -0.93
N ALA A 98 -8.96 -20.56 -1.28
CA ALA A 98 -9.69 -19.81 -2.30
C ALA A 98 -9.83 -18.32 -1.95
N ALA A 99 -10.11 -18.01 -0.68
CA ALA A 99 -10.18 -16.63 -0.20
C ALA A 99 -8.83 -15.91 -0.34
N GLN A 100 -7.72 -16.56 0.04
CA GLN A 100 -6.38 -15.99 -0.12
C GLN A 100 -6.01 -15.82 -1.59
N PHE A 101 -6.31 -16.79 -2.45
CA PHE A 101 -6.10 -16.72 -3.89
C PHE A 101 -6.81 -15.51 -4.49
N LEU A 102 -8.11 -15.35 -4.22
CA LEU A 102 -8.90 -14.25 -4.75
C LEU A 102 -8.38 -12.90 -4.21
N GLY A 103 -8.08 -12.83 -2.91
CA GLY A 103 -7.56 -11.62 -2.28
C GLY A 103 -6.17 -11.18 -2.76
N ASN A 104 -5.37 -12.10 -3.31
CA ASN A 104 -4.08 -11.79 -3.95
C ASN A 104 -4.16 -11.69 -5.48
N ALA A 105 -5.34 -11.94 -6.06
CA ALA A 105 -5.53 -12.11 -7.50
C ALA A 105 -4.50 -13.08 -8.14
N GLY A 106 -4.20 -14.18 -7.44
CA GLY A 106 -3.20 -15.17 -7.85
C GLY A 106 -2.71 -16.05 -6.70
N ASN A 107 -1.92 -17.07 -7.02
CA ASN A 107 -1.40 -18.05 -6.04
C ASN A 107 -0.01 -17.70 -5.47
N TYR A 108 0.44 -16.45 -5.63
CA TYR A 108 1.64 -15.89 -5.01
C TYR A 108 1.26 -14.69 -4.15
N LYS A 109 1.84 -14.59 -2.96
CA LYS A 109 1.58 -13.48 -2.02
C LYS A 109 2.02 -12.17 -2.66
N SER A 110 1.14 -11.18 -2.76
CA SER A 110 1.51 -9.83 -3.24
C SER A 110 2.52 -9.15 -2.34
N PHE A 111 2.54 -9.51 -1.06
CA PHE A 111 3.57 -9.11 -0.11
C PHE A 111 4.53 -10.28 0.16
N GLY A 112 5.63 -10.32 -0.58
CA GLY A 112 6.72 -11.29 -0.40
C GLY A 112 6.91 -12.29 -1.53
N ASP A 113 6.12 -12.20 -2.60
CA ASP A 113 6.32 -12.88 -3.89
C ASP A 113 6.61 -14.39 -3.80
N SER A 114 6.03 -15.03 -2.79
CA SER A 114 6.15 -16.46 -2.54
C SER A 114 4.82 -17.14 -2.84
N LYS A 115 4.89 -18.31 -3.47
CA LYS A 115 3.74 -19.16 -3.73
C LYS A 115 3.11 -19.55 -2.40
N PHE A 116 1.78 -19.63 -2.35
CA PHE A 116 1.10 -20.31 -1.26
C PHE A 116 0.26 -21.46 -1.81
N ILE A 117 0.27 -22.58 -1.10
CA ILE A 117 -0.34 -23.84 -1.54
C ILE A 117 -1.48 -24.23 -0.59
N PRO A 118 -2.50 -24.97 -1.08
CA PRO A 118 -3.58 -25.46 -0.24
C PRO A 118 -3.06 -26.35 0.89
N ARG A 119 -3.73 -26.29 2.05
CA ARG A 119 -3.55 -27.28 3.13
C ARG A 119 -4.30 -28.58 2.87
N LEU A 120 -5.38 -28.49 2.07
CA LEU A 120 -6.18 -29.64 1.66
C LEU A 120 -5.28 -30.66 0.96
N ALA A 121 -5.51 -31.94 1.22
CA ALA A 121 -4.72 -33.00 0.58
C ALA A 121 -5.01 -33.07 -0.94
N PRO A 122 -4.02 -33.38 -1.80
CA PRO A 122 -4.20 -33.43 -3.25
C PRO A 122 -5.36 -34.30 -3.72
N GLU A 123 -5.55 -35.47 -3.12
CA GLU A 123 -6.63 -36.41 -3.43
C GLU A 123 -8.03 -35.85 -3.08
N LYS A 124 -8.12 -35.00 -2.04
CA LYS A 124 -9.36 -34.33 -1.64
C LYS A 124 -9.66 -33.15 -2.56
N LEU A 125 -8.64 -32.39 -2.95
CA LEU A 125 -8.79 -31.34 -3.95
C LEU A 125 -9.21 -31.95 -5.31
N ALA A 126 -8.66 -33.11 -5.69
CA ALA A 126 -9.09 -33.83 -6.88
C ALA A 126 -10.56 -34.27 -6.83
N ALA A 127 -11.16 -34.47 -5.65
CA ALA A 127 -12.59 -34.73 -5.52
C ALA A 127 -13.42 -33.48 -5.89
N LEU A 128 -13.01 -32.28 -5.44
CA LEU A 128 -13.60 -31.01 -5.87
C LEU A 128 -13.45 -30.83 -7.39
N GLY A 129 -12.29 -31.18 -7.94
CA GLY A 129 -12.00 -31.14 -9.37
C GLY A 129 -12.85 -32.06 -10.25
N LYS A 130 -13.63 -32.99 -9.67
CA LYS A 130 -14.54 -33.87 -10.43
C LYS A 130 -15.96 -33.33 -10.53
N VAL A 131 -16.25 -32.21 -9.89
CA VAL A 131 -17.59 -31.64 -9.82
C VAL A 131 -17.85 -30.73 -11.02
N SER A 132 -18.88 -31.05 -11.80
CA SER A 132 -19.47 -30.13 -12.80
C SER A 132 -18.43 -29.56 -13.78
N ASP A 133 -18.66 -28.32 -14.25
CA ASP A 133 -17.78 -27.56 -15.13
C ASP A 133 -16.42 -27.21 -14.52
N ALA A 134 -16.22 -27.43 -13.21
CA ALA A 134 -14.95 -27.15 -12.54
C ALA A 134 -13.83 -28.09 -13.02
N SER A 135 -14.19 -29.27 -13.53
CA SER A 135 -13.25 -30.28 -14.06
C SER A 135 -12.32 -29.74 -15.14
N LYS A 136 -12.84 -29.01 -16.13
CA LYS A 136 -12.01 -28.48 -17.23
C LYS A 136 -10.95 -27.49 -16.74
N HIS A 137 -11.27 -26.72 -15.71
CA HIS A 137 -10.37 -25.72 -15.12
C HIS A 137 -9.36 -26.39 -14.19
N TYR A 138 -9.80 -27.35 -13.38
CA TYR A 138 -8.93 -28.14 -12.53
C TYR A 138 -7.84 -28.85 -13.34
N GLU A 139 -8.19 -29.48 -14.48
CA GLU A 139 -7.23 -30.16 -15.35
C GLU A 139 -6.12 -29.22 -15.87
N LEU A 140 -6.39 -27.92 -16.02
CA LEU A 140 -5.42 -26.92 -16.48
C LEU A 140 -4.47 -26.45 -15.37
N CYS A 141 -4.82 -26.61 -14.09
CA CYS A 141 -4.02 -26.11 -12.96
C CYS A 141 -3.59 -27.16 -11.93
N LYS A 142 -4.07 -28.41 -12.03
CA LYS A 142 -3.84 -29.47 -11.03
C LYS A 142 -2.37 -29.71 -10.70
N ASP A 143 -1.50 -29.62 -11.70
CA ASP A 143 -0.06 -29.88 -11.55
C ASP A 143 0.71 -28.70 -10.94
N SER A 144 0.08 -27.52 -10.88
CA SER A 144 0.68 -26.28 -10.36
C SER A 144 0.08 -25.81 -9.03
N LEU A 145 -0.88 -26.54 -8.46
CA LEU A 145 -1.55 -26.17 -7.21
C LEU A 145 -0.67 -26.33 -5.95
N TYR A 146 0.29 -27.26 -5.99
CA TYR A 146 1.15 -27.62 -4.86
C TYR A 146 2.62 -27.26 -5.13
N GLU A 147 3.53 -27.75 -4.28
CA GLU A 147 4.95 -27.48 -4.41
C GLU A 147 5.55 -27.96 -5.74
N THR A 148 6.45 -27.16 -6.29
CA THR A 148 7.26 -27.52 -7.47
C THR A 148 8.41 -28.44 -7.07
N LYS A 149 8.99 -29.14 -8.06
CA LYS A 149 10.23 -29.92 -7.87
C LYS A 149 11.46 -29.03 -7.64
N VAL A 150 11.42 -27.79 -8.14
CA VAL A 150 12.49 -26.79 -8.04
C VAL A 150 12.02 -25.71 -7.07
N GLU A 151 12.66 -25.62 -5.91
CA GLU A 151 12.26 -24.72 -4.81
C GLU A 151 12.23 -23.25 -5.25
N ASP A 152 13.18 -22.80 -6.06
CA ASP A 152 13.26 -21.41 -6.54
C ASP A 152 12.03 -20.99 -7.38
N LEU A 153 11.35 -21.93 -8.05
CA LEU A 153 10.10 -21.65 -8.77
C LEU A 153 8.90 -21.38 -7.84
N MET A 154 9.06 -21.58 -6.53
CA MET A 154 8.08 -21.16 -5.52
C MET A 154 8.14 -19.65 -5.26
N HIS A 155 9.05 -18.91 -5.90
CA HIS A 155 9.16 -17.47 -5.79
C HIS A 155 9.06 -16.80 -7.17
N LEU A 156 8.57 -15.56 -7.19
CA LEU A 156 8.65 -14.73 -8.38
C LEU A 156 10.06 -14.14 -8.52
N GLY A 157 10.55 -14.04 -9.75
CA GLY A 157 11.90 -13.56 -10.03
C GLY A 157 12.30 -13.75 -11.49
N TYR A 158 13.59 -13.57 -11.78
CA TYR A 158 14.12 -13.80 -13.14
C TYR A 158 14.07 -15.28 -13.55
N PRO A 159 13.73 -15.58 -14.81
CA PRO A 159 13.94 -16.90 -15.39
C PRO A 159 15.45 -17.14 -15.64
N PRO A 160 15.88 -18.42 -15.75
CA PRO A 160 15.09 -19.64 -15.57
C PRO A 160 14.98 -20.08 -14.09
N GLN A 161 15.62 -19.38 -13.15
CA GLN A 161 15.67 -19.80 -11.74
C GLN A 161 14.31 -19.64 -11.03
N HIS A 162 13.59 -18.56 -11.31
CA HIS A 162 12.34 -18.21 -10.65
C HIS A 162 11.19 -18.11 -11.66
N LEU A 163 9.95 -18.01 -11.16
CA LEU A 163 8.77 -17.84 -11.99
C LEU A 163 8.51 -16.37 -12.32
N THR A 164 8.08 -16.08 -13.56
CA THR A 164 7.50 -14.79 -13.93
C THR A 164 6.74 -14.95 -15.25
N THR A 165 5.71 -14.14 -15.45
CA THR A 165 4.91 -14.14 -16.70
C THR A 165 4.98 -12.80 -17.44
N TYR A 166 5.81 -11.87 -16.98
CA TYR A 166 6.22 -10.69 -17.76
C TYR A 166 7.08 -11.06 -18.99
N TYR A 167 7.63 -12.27 -18.99
CA TYR A 167 8.36 -12.88 -20.10
C TYR A 167 7.65 -14.15 -20.61
N PRO A 168 6.46 -14.03 -21.20
CA PRO A 168 5.64 -15.18 -21.56
C PRO A 168 6.32 -16.05 -22.61
N GLU A 169 6.10 -17.36 -22.53
CA GLU A 169 6.60 -18.35 -23.51
C GLU A 169 8.12 -18.27 -23.76
N SER A 170 8.88 -17.76 -22.79
CA SER A 170 10.30 -17.43 -22.94
C SER A 170 11.19 -18.08 -21.88
N PRO A 171 11.19 -19.43 -21.75
CA PRO A 171 11.94 -20.11 -20.69
C PRO A 171 13.46 -19.89 -20.76
N GLU A 172 13.99 -19.59 -21.96
CA GLU A 172 15.42 -19.42 -22.25
C GLU A 172 15.83 -17.94 -22.38
N ILE A 173 14.99 -16.98 -21.98
CA ILE A 173 15.37 -15.57 -21.96
C ILE A 173 16.30 -15.29 -20.78
N THR A 174 17.38 -14.57 -21.01
CA THR A 174 18.34 -14.24 -19.94
C THR A 174 18.14 -12.83 -19.40
N LYS A 175 18.64 -12.58 -18.20
CA LYS A 175 18.62 -11.25 -17.57
C LYS A 175 19.36 -10.21 -18.41
N GLU A 176 20.46 -10.59 -19.05
CA GLU A 176 21.27 -9.73 -19.90
C GLU A 176 20.53 -9.36 -21.18
N GLU A 177 19.80 -10.30 -21.79
CA GLU A 177 18.95 -10.01 -22.95
C GLU A 177 17.80 -9.06 -22.57
N ILE A 178 17.14 -9.30 -21.42
CA ILE A 178 16.08 -8.43 -20.90
C ILE A 178 16.60 -6.99 -20.72
N ALA A 179 17.76 -6.84 -20.06
CA ALA A 179 18.36 -5.54 -19.81
C ALA A 179 18.75 -4.83 -21.12
N ALA A 180 19.42 -5.54 -22.04
CA ALA A 180 19.82 -4.97 -23.33
C ALA A 180 18.62 -4.50 -24.16
N ILE A 181 17.52 -5.26 -24.16
CA ILE A 181 16.28 -4.87 -24.84
C ILE A 181 15.62 -3.68 -24.17
N ALA A 182 15.56 -3.67 -22.83
CA ALA A 182 14.98 -2.55 -22.08
C ALA A 182 15.72 -1.23 -22.37
N ASP A 183 17.05 -1.25 -22.31
CA ASP A 183 17.89 -0.10 -22.63
C ASP A 183 17.70 0.35 -24.08
N PHE A 184 17.70 -0.60 -25.04
CA PHE A 184 17.50 -0.29 -26.44
C PHE A 184 16.12 0.36 -26.71
N VAL A 185 15.04 -0.21 -26.17
CA VAL A 185 13.68 0.29 -26.37
C VAL A 185 13.51 1.68 -25.75
N LYS A 186 14.14 1.92 -24.59
CA LYS A 186 14.15 3.22 -23.94
C LYS A 186 14.89 4.28 -24.78
N GLU A 187 16.08 3.95 -25.29
CA GLU A 187 16.95 4.91 -26.00
C GLU A 187 16.50 5.17 -27.44
N ASN A 188 16.13 4.12 -28.17
CA ASN A 188 15.86 4.18 -29.61
C ASN A 188 14.37 4.13 -29.95
N GLY A 189 13.57 3.52 -29.08
CA GLY A 189 12.13 3.40 -29.25
C GLY A 189 11.37 4.57 -28.63
N ASN A 190 11.83 5.13 -27.49
CA ASN A 190 11.00 6.03 -26.67
C ASN A 190 9.62 5.41 -26.33
N VAL A 191 9.58 4.07 -26.20
CA VAL A 191 8.40 3.32 -25.77
C VAL A 191 8.46 3.17 -24.25
N LEU A 192 7.41 3.61 -23.57
CA LEU A 192 7.28 3.44 -22.13
C LEU A 192 6.94 1.97 -21.80
N PRO A 193 7.67 1.32 -20.87
CA PRO A 193 7.62 -0.14 -20.70
C PRO A 193 6.45 -0.65 -19.85
N GLU A 194 5.71 0.21 -19.15
CA GLU A 194 4.81 -0.18 -18.07
C GLU A 194 3.69 -1.11 -18.54
N ASN A 195 3.12 -0.89 -19.73
CA ASN A 195 2.05 -1.72 -20.29
C ASN A 195 2.55 -2.85 -21.22
N THR A 196 3.80 -3.28 -21.06
CA THR A 196 4.43 -4.25 -21.96
C THR A 196 4.75 -5.59 -21.32
N ARG A 197 4.84 -6.64 -22.14
CA ARG A 197 5.49 -7.92 -21.83
C ARG A 197 6.49 -8.27 -22.94
N LEU A 198 7.51 -9.08 -22.64
CA LEU A 198 8.57 -9.38 -23.59
C LEU A 198 8.64 -10.89 -23.89
N LYS A 199 8.44 -11.25 -25.16
CA LYS A 199 8.52 -12.63 -25.63
C LYS A 199 9.77 -12.86 -26.46
N LYS A 200 10.53 -13.91 -26.16
CA LYS A 200 11.64 -14.42 -26.96
C LYS A 200 11.13 -15.54 -27.87
N LEU A 201 11.32 -15.37 -29.17
CA LEU A 201 10.94 -16.34 -30.18
C LEU A 201 12.00 -17.43 -30.33
N THR A 202 11.62 -18.57 -30.92
CA THR A 202 12.54 -19.67 -31.22
C THR A 202 13.63 -19.30 -32.23
N SER A 203 13.44 -18.23 -33.02
CA SER A 203 14.50 -17.66 -33.89
C SER A 203 15.58 -16.89 -33.10
N GLY A 204 15.31 -16.59 -31.83
CA GLY A 204 16.08 -15.64 -31.02
C GLY A 204 15.72 -14.18 -31.27
N ASP A 205 14.70 -13.90 -32.08
CA ASP A 205 14.08 -12.57 -32.16
C ASP A 205 13.11 -12.34 -31.00
N PHE A 206 12.61 -11.12 -30.86
CA PHE A 206 11.79 -10.69 -29.74
C PHE A 206 10.49 -10.00 -30.19
N GLU A 207 9.45 -10.17 -29.40
CA GLU A 207 8.19 -9.45 -29.51
C GLU A 207 7.96 -8.67 -28.21
N LEU A 208 7.79 -7.36 -28.33
CA LEU A 208 7.31 -6.52 -27.25
C LEU A 208 5.79 -6.44 -27.36
N LEU A 209 5.10 -7.17 -26.48
CA LEU A 209 3.66 -7.24 -26.42
C LEU A 209 3.14 -5.97 -25.74
N ILE A 210 2.23 -5.23 -26.39
CA ILE A 210 1.67 -3.97 -25.90
C ILE A 210 0.20 -4.19 -25.53
N ALA A 211 -0.15 -3.92 -24.27
CA ALA A 211 -1.52 -4.03 -23.81
C ALA A 211 -2.43 -3.01 -24.51
N SER A 212 -3.41 -3.50 -25.28
CA SER A 212 -4.29 -2.67 -26.09
C SER A 212 -5.51 -3.46 -26.59
N ALA A 213 -6.66 -2.78 -26.73
CA ALA A 213 -7.85 -3.39 -27.30
C ALA A 213 -7.69 -3.70 -28.80
N GLN A 214 -7.02 -2.80 -29.52
CA GLN A 214 -6.76 -2.92 -30.95
C GLN A 214 -5.47 -3.73 -31.20
N THR A 215 -5.52 -4.67 -32.13
CA THR A 215 -4.35 -5.46 -32.55
C THR A 215 -3.50 -4.75 -33.62
N ASP A 216 -4.05 -3.72 -34.27
CA ASP A 216 -3.38 -2.91 -35.29
C ASP A 216 -3.87 -1.45 -35.22
N PRO A 217 -3.49 -0.69 -34.18
CA PRO A 217 -3.88 0.71 -34.06
C PRO A 217 -3.32 1.54 -35.21
N ALA A 218 -4.02 2.60 -35.61
CA ALA A 218 -3.56 3.48 -36.68
C ALA A 218 -2.20 4.09 -36.33
N LYS A 219 -1.33 4.34 -37.32
CA LYS A 219 0.02 4.89 -37.08
C LYS A 219 0.03 6.21 -36.31
N SER A 220 -1.01 7.03 -36.47
CA SER A 220 -1.19 8.30 -35.73
C SER A 220 -1.52 8.12 -34.24
N ASP A 221 -1.97 6.92 -33.85
CA ASP A 221 -2.38 6.60 -32.49
C ASP A 221 -1.33 5.80 -31.72
N ARG A 222 -0.23 5.43 -32.38
CA ARG A 222 0.93 4.77 -31.78
C ARG A 222 1.87 5.81 -31.19
N ASP A 223 2.51 5.47 -30.07
CA ASP A 223 3.55 6.33 -29.47
C ASP A 223 4.78 6.46 -30.38
N VAL A 224 5.01 5.46 -31.24
CA VAL A 224 6.13 5.39 -32.18
C VAL A 224 5.64 4.98 -33.58
N PRO A 225 6.18 5.58 -34.65
CA PRO A 225 5.77 5.24 -36.01
C PRO A 225 6.32 3.89 -36.50
N GLU A 226 7.44 3.44 -35.94
CA GLU A 226 8.04 2.13 -36.23
C GLU A 226 7.25 0.98 -35.60
N SER A 227 7.33 -0.20 -36.22
CA SER A 227 6.75 -1.43 -35.69
C SER A 227 7.79 -2.50 -35.37
N SER A 228 9.05 -2.25 -35.67
CA SER A 228 10.15 -3.16 -35.37
C SER A 228 11.51 -2.52 -35.60
N TRP A 229 12.53 -3.02 -34.90
CA TRP A 229 13.93 -2.61 -35.05
C TRP A 229 14.85 -3.82 -35.13
N THR A 230 16.01 -3.63 -35.76
CA THR A 230 17.15 -4.55 -35.62
C THR A 230 18.00 -4.06 -34.47
N LEU A 231 18.27 -4.94 -33.51
CA LEU A 231 19.04 -4.66 -32.31
C LEU A 231 20.53 -4.56 -32.67
N ASP A 232 21.19 -3.51 -32.21
CA ASP A 232 22.63 -3.26 -32.40
C ASP A 232 23.46 -3.38 -31.11
N VAL A 233 22.80 -3.76 -30.01
CA VAL A 233 23.38 -3.95 -28.67
C VAL A 233 23.66 -5.43 -28.37
N GLU A 234 24.76 -5.72 -27.69
CA GLU A 234 25.07 -7.07 -27.18
C GLU A 234 24.23 -7.37 -25.92
N PRO A 235 23.84 -8.64 -25.66
CA PRO A 235 24.15 -9.87 -26.41
C PRO A 235 23.16 -10.19 -27.55
N VAL A 236 22.24 -9.29 -27.86
CA VAL A 236 21.12 -9.49 -28.80
C VAL A 236 21.39 -8.90 -30.19
N LYS A 237 22.64 -8.60 -30.51
CA LYS A 237 23.03 -7.90 -31.73
C LYS A 237 22.64 -8.68 -32.98
N GLY A 238 22.04 -7.99 -33.94
CA GLY A 238 21.55 -8.54 -35.20
C GLY A 238 20.21 -9.28 -35.09
N LYS A 239 19.64 -9.42 -33.89
CA LYS A 239 18.26 -9.91 -33.69
C LYS A 239 17.25 -8.81 -33.95
N LYS A 240 16.00 -9.20 -34.20
CA LYS A 240 14.88 -8.27 -34.39
C LYS A 240 14.03 -8.17 -33.13
N ILE A 241 13.55 -6.96 -32.83
CA ILE A 241 12.43 -6.75 -31.90
C ILE A 241 11.24 -6.14 -32.65
N SER A 242 10.04 -6.69 -32.45
CA SER A 242 8.80 -6.19 -33.08
C SER A 242 7.77 -5.79 -32.03
N LEU A 243 7.03 -4.70 -32.29
CA LEU A 243 5.89 -4.31 -31.46
C LEU A 243 4.66 -5.11 -31.87
N VAL A 244 4.03 -5.76 -30.90
CA VAL A 244 2.82 -6.56 -31.11
C VAL A 244 1.72 -6.04 -30.20
N TYR A 245 0.72 -5.39 -30.80
CA TYR A 245 -0.45 -4.87 -30.10
C TYR A 245 -1.51 -5.97 -29.88
N GLY A 246 -2.50 -5.69 -29.05
CA GLY A 246 -3.57 -6.63 -28.72
C GLY A 246 -3.33 -7.48 -27.47
N ASP A 247 -2.27 -7.21 -26.68
CA ASP A 247 -2.12 -7.92 -25.42
C ASP A 247 -3.28 -7.56 -24.49
N HIS A 248 -3.90 -8.57 -23.88
CA HIS A 248 -5.10 -8.40 -23.06
C HIS A 248 -6.28 -7.68 -23.77
N ALA A 249 -6.42 -7.81 -25.10
CA ALA A 249 -7.36 -7.03 -25.90
C ALA A 249 -8.82 -7.05 -25.40
N LYS A 250 -9.31 -8.22 -24.94
CA LYS A 250 -10.67 -8.36 -24.43
C LYS A 250 -10.89 -7.52 -23.16
N GLU A 251 -9.92 -7.55 -22.26
CA GLU A 251 -9.97 -6.77 -21.02
C GLU A 251 -9.84 -5.28 -21.32
N MET A 252 -8.89 -4.90 -22.17
CA MET A 252 -8.66 -3.50 -22.56
C MET A 252 -9.87 -2.86 -23.23
N GLU A 253 -10.61 -3.59 -24.08
CA GLU A 253 -11.85 -3.09 -24.69
C GLU A 253 -12.96 -2.88 -23.64
N LYS A 254 -13.11 -3.82 -22.69
CA LYS A 254 -14.07 -3.68 -21.58
C LYS A 254 -13.74 -2.47 -20.70
N ILE A 255 -12.47 -2.32 -20.32
CA ILE A 255 -11.96 -1.19 -19.54
C ILE A 255 -12.27 0.12 -20.26
N ALA A 256 -11.89 0.24 -21.53
CA ALA A 256 -12.14 1.43 -22.33
C ALA A 256 -13.64 1.74 -22.46
N SER A 257 -14.48 0.72 -22.61
CA SER A 257 -15.94 0.89 -22.68
C SER A 257 -16.51 1.44 -21.38
N PHE A 258 -16.11 0.88 -20.23
CA PHE A 258 -16.56 1.38 -18.93
C PHE A 258 -16.07 2.80 -18.65
N LEU A 259 -14.83 3.14 -18.99
CA LEU A 259 -14.32 4.51 -18.81
C LEU A 259 -15.00 5.51 -19.75
N ALA A 260 -15.40 5.08 -20.95
CA ALA A 260 -16.22 5.90 -21.84
C ALA A 260 -17.62 6.18 -21.27
N GLU A 261 -18.21 5.23 -20.54
CA GLU A 261 -19.44 5.46 -19.77
C GLU A 261 -19.20 6.37 -18.56
N ALA A 262 -18.11 6.16 -17.80
CA ALA A 262 -17.73 7.00 -16.67
C ALA A 262 -17.58 8.47 -17.08
N LYS A 263 -16.94 8.74 -18.23
CA LYS A 263 -16.77 10.09 -18.80
C LYS A 263 -18.08 10.89 -18.89
N LYS A 264 -19.22 10.23 -19.14
CA LYS A 264 -20.53 10.90 -19.26
C LYS A 264 -21.01 11.51 -17.94
N TYR A 265 -20.41 11.09 -16.82
CA TYR A 265 -20.76 11.50 -15.46
C TYR A 265 -19.62 12.28 -14.78
N SER A 266 -18.61 12.72 -15.53
CA SER A 266 -17.52 13.56 -15.01
C SER A 266 -18.07 14.87 -14.40
N ALA A 267 -17.53 15.26 -13.25
CA ALA A 267 -17.93 16.48 -12.55
C ALA A 267 -17.35 17.76 -13.17
N ASN A 268 -16.25 17.65 -13.92
CA ASN A 268 -15.55 18.77 -14.54
C ASN A 268 -14.79 18.34 -15.82
N GLU A 269 -14.18 19.32 -16.51
CA GLU A 269 -13.42 19.10 -17.74
C GLU A 269 -12.18 18.22 -17.52
N TYR A 270 -11.47 18.37 -16.40
CA TYR A 270 -10.28 17.55 -16.10
C TYR A 270 -10.62 16.07 -15.99
N GLN A 271 -11.73 15.72 -15.34
CA GLN A 271 -12.20 14.33 -15.29
C GLN A 271 -12.62 13.82 -16.67
N SER A 272 -13.33 14.64 -17.46
CA SER A 272 -13.72 14.27 -18.83
C SER A 272 -12.51 14.00 -19.72
N ASP A 273 -11.51 14.87 -19.67
CA ASP A 273 -10.28 14.78 -20.47
C ASP A 273 -9.40 13.63 -20.01
N MET A 274 -9.26 13.44 -18.69
CA MET A 274 -8.59 12.28 -18.10
C MET A 274 -9.19 10.97 -18.63
N HIS A 275 -10.51 10.80 -18.57
CA HIS A 275 -11.17 9.60 -19.09
C HIS A 275 -11.04 9.46 -20.61
N ASN A 276 -11.04 10.58 -21.34
CA ASN A 276 -10.81 10.55 -22.78
C ASN A 276 -9.43 9.96 -23.12
N GLU A 277 -8.40 10.39 -22.39
CA GLU A 277 -7.04 9.89 -22.56
C GLU A 277 -6.86 8.44 -22.06
N TYR A 278 -7.53 8.04 -20.97
CA TYR A 278 -7.57 6.63 -20.57
C TYR A 278 -8.20 5.74 -21.64
N VAL A 279 -9.35 6.15 -22.20
CA VAL A 279 -10.02 5.40 -23.28
C VAL A 279 -9.10 5.25 -24.49
N LYS A 280 -8.40 6.33 -24.87
CA LYS A 280 -7.41 6.28 -25.95
C LYS A 280 -6.28 5.31 -25.61
N SER A 281 -5.67 5.45 -24.44
CA SER A 281 -4.57 4.60 -23.97
C SER A 281 -4.93 3.12 -24.03
N PHE A 282 -6.05 2.71 -23.43
CA PHE A 282 -6.42 1.29 -23.40
C PHE A 282 -6.89 0.77 -24.76
N LYS A 283 -7.45 1.63 -25.63
CA LYS A 283 -7.78 1.20 -27.00
C LYS A 283 -6.56 0.95 -27.85
N THR A 284 -5.57 1.85 -27.81
CA THR A 284 -4.48 1.89 -28.79
C THR A 284 -3.14 1.40 -28.23
N GLY A 285 -3.03 1.26 -26.91
CA GLY A 285 -1.79 0.92 -26.21
C GLY A 285 -0.85 2.10 -25.97
N SER A 286 -1.31 3.33 -26.20
CA SER A 286 -0.49 4.54 -26.03
C SER A 286 -0.28 4.85 -24.55
N MET A 287 0.96 4.74 -24.10
CA MET A 287 1.39 5.20 -22.78
C MET A 287 1.55 6.73 -22.76
N THR A 288 1.80 7.38 -23.90
CA THR A 288 1.73 8.85 -23.97
C THR A 288 0.34 9.35 -23.58
N ALA A 289 -0.72 8.71 -24.09
CA ALA A 289 -2.09 9.03 -23.69
C ALA A 289 -2.31 8.77 -22.19
N HIS A 290 -1.78 7.67 -21.64
CA HIS A 290 -1.83 7.44 -20.18
C HIS A 290 -1.14 8.57 -19.41
N VAL A 291 0.08 8.98 -19.79
CA VAL A 291 0.77 10.12 -19.18
C VAL A 291 -0.07 11.40 -19.27
N GLN A 292 -0.75 11.66 -20.40
CA GLN A 292 -1.65 12.82 -20.51
C GLN A 292 -2.86 12.72 -19.58
N SER A 293 -3.46 11.53 -19.42
CA SER A 293 -4.53 11.33 -18.45
C SER A 293 -4.08 11.70 -17.03
N GLN A 294 -2.82 11.39 -16.66
CA GLN A 294 -2.25 11.74 -15.37
C GLN A 294 -2.05 13.25 -15.20
N ARG A 295 -1.72 13.98 -16.27
CA ARG A 295 -1.62 15.45 -16.29
C ARG A 295 -2.96 16.13 -16.08
N HIS A 296 -4.05 15.55 -16.57
CA HIS A 296 -5.40 16.02 -16.26
C HIS A 296 -5.78 15.67 -14.82
N TRP A 297 -5.47 14.44 -14.39
CA TRP A 297 -5.80 13.94 -13.06
C TRP A 297 -5.19 14.74 -11.91
N ILE A 298 -3.91 15.13 -12.00
CA ILE A 298 -3.26 15.95 -10.96
C ILE A 298 -3.87 17.35 -10.81
N LYS A 299 -4.54 17.86 -11.86
CA LYS A 299 -5.23 19.16 -11.87
C LYS A 299 -6.65 19.07 -11.30
N ASP A 300 -7.24 17.88 -11.24
CA ASP A 300 -8.52 17.65 -10.57
C ASP A 300 -8.32 17.69 -9.04
N LYS A 301 -8.51 18.86 -8.43
CA LYS A 301 -8.25 19.10 -7.00
C LYS A 301 -9.51 18.90 -6.17
N GLY A 302 -9.41 18.02 -5.16
CA GLY A 302 -10.47 17.75 -4.19
C GLY A 302 -11.78 17.19 -4.78
N PRO A 303 -11.75 16.20 -5.70
CA PRO A 303 -12.98 15.61 -6.23
C PRO A 303 -13.75 14.84 -5.15
N ASP A 304 -15.08 14.75 -5.25
CA ASP A 304 -15.88 13.90 -4.35
C ASP A 304 -15.57 12.41 -4.52
N VAL A 305 -15.24 12.01 -5.75
CA VAL A 305 -14.82 10.66 -6.15
C VAL A 305 -13.42 10.74 -6.74
N GLU A 306 -12.44 10.18 -6.04
CA GLU A 306 -11.06 10.10 -6.50
C GLU A 306 -10.80 8.74 -7.17
N SER A 307 -9.98 8.72 -8.22
CA SER A 307 -9.72 7.49 -8.98
C SER A 307 -8.42 7.54 -9.76
N ASN A 308 -7.78 6.38 -9.92
CA ASN A 308 -6.68 6.17 -10.86
C ASN A 308 -6.73 4.75 -11.42
N ILE A 309 -6.22 4.52 -12.63
CA ILE A 309 -6.29 3.22 -13.30
C ILE A 309 -5.18 3.07 -14.36
N GLY A 310 -4.57 1.89 -14.45
CA GLY A 310 -3.61 1.56 -15.50
C GLY A 310 -2.59 0.50 -15.09
N PHE A 311 -1.44 0.51 -15.77
CA PHE A 311 -0.26 -0.27 -15.40
C PHE A 311 0.66 0.65 -14.60
N ILE A 312 0.57 0.63 -13.26
CA ILE A 312 1.09 1.72 -12.42
C ILE A 312 2.38 1.32 -11.71
N GLU A 313 2.34 0.24 -10.91
CA GLU A 313 3.41 -0.11 -9.99
C GLU A 313 4.27 -1.24 -10.54
N THR A 314 5.60 -1.08 -10.49
CA THR A 314 6.55 -2.00 -11.14
C THR A 314 7.19 -3.03 -10.19
N TYR A 315 6.61 -3.23 -9.01
CA TYR A 315 7.22 -4.04 -7.94
C TYR A 315 7.45 -5.51 -8.30
N ARG A 316 6.60 -6.10 -9.15
CA ARG A 316 6.56 -7.56 -9.40
C ARG A 316 7.21 -8.00 -10.71
N ASP A 317 7.53 -7.07 -11.60
CA ASP A 317 8.47 -7.37 -12.68
C ASP A 317 9.86 -7.53 -12.05
N PRO A 318 10.54 -8.68 -12.19
CA PRO A 318 11.90 -8.83 -11.65
C PRO A 318 12.90 -7.82 -12.23
N HIS A 319 12.61 -7.21 -13.39
CA HIS A 319 13.39 -6.11 -13.94
C HIS A 319 12.95 -4.72 -13.48
N GLY A 320 11.75 -4.60 -12.90
CA GLY A 320 11.29 -3.38 -12.22
C GLY A 320 10.83 -2.26 -13.15
N ILE A 321 10.50 -2.54 -14.40
CA ILE A 321 10.06 -1.51 -15.38
C ILE A 321 8.65 -1.75 -15.92
N ARG A 322 8.12 -2.97 -15.85
CA ARG A 322 6.75 -3.28 -16.30
C ARG A 322 5.78 -3.12 -15.13
N GLY A 323 4.66 -2.46 -15.37
CA GLY A 323 3.64 -2.19 -14.37
C GLY A 323 2.69 -3.38 -14.21
N GLU A 324 2.32 -3.69 -12.97
CA GLU A 324 1.16 -4.53 -12.70
C GLU A 324 -0.11 -3.71 -12.97
N TRP A 325 -1.16 -4.35 -13.49
CA TRP A 325 -2.47 -3.71 -13.61
C TRP A 325 -3.02 -3.36 -12.22
N GLU A 326 -3.41 -2.11 -12.04
CA GLU A 326 -4.20 -1.69 -10.89
C GLU A 326 -5.23 -0.62 -11.25
N GLY A 327 -6.24 -0.50 -10.40
CA GLY A 327 -7.14 0.63 -10.47
C GLY A 327 -7.96 0.77 -9.20
N PHE A 328 -8.22 2.00 -8.82
CA PHE A 328 -9.05 2.30 -7.65
C PHE A 328 -10.07 3.38 -7.93
N VAL A 329 -11.15 3.29 -7.17
CA VAL A 329 -12.10 4.38 -6.96
C VAL A 329 -12.39 4.49 -5.47
N SER A 330 -12.41 5.72 -4.98
CA SER A 330 -12.59 6.03 -3.58
C SER A 330 -13.39 7.32 -3.41
N MET A 331 -14.00 7.49 -2.24
CA MET A 331 -14.70 8.70 -1.87
C MET A 331 -13.83 9.51 -0.91
N VAL A 332 -13.84 10.82 -1.08
CA VAL A 332 -13.23 11.72 -0.10
C VAL A 332 -14.04 11.68 1.18
N ASN A 333 -13.35 11.46 2.30
CA ASN A 333 -13.99 11.50 3.61
C ASN A 333 -14.28 12.97 3.99
N LYS A 334 -15.50 13.45 3.70
CA LYS A 334 -15.90 14.85 3.94
C LYS A 334 -15.79 15.27 5.41
N GLU A 335 -16.07 14.37 6.34
CA GLU A 335 -15.97 14.65 7.78
C GLU A 335 -14.50 14.86 8.18
N ARG A 336 -13.61 13.96 7.75
CA ARG A 336 -12.15 14.09 7.95
C ARG A 336 -11.60 15.34 7.29
N THR A 337 -11.99 15.60 6.04
CA THR A 337 -11.55 16.81 5.33
C THR A 337 -11.97 18.07 6.07
N LYS A 338 -13.16 18.10 6.69
CA LYS A 338 -13.58 19.24 7.54
C LYS A 338 -12.73 19.37 8.81
N ALA A 339 -12.45 18.27 9.50
CA ALA A 339 -11.57 18.27 10.67
C ALA A 339 -10.15 18.74 10.31
N PHE A 340 -9.60 18.25 9.21
CA PHE A 340 -8.29 18.63 8.68
C PHE A 340 -8.24 20.10 8.24
N ALA A 341 -9.28 20.60 7.58
CA ALA A 341 -9.37 22.02 7.21
C ALA A 341 -9.37 22.92 8.46
N HIS A 342 -10.08 22.52 9.52
CA HIS A 342 -10.05 23.23 10.79
C HIS A 342 -8.68 23.12 11.47
N LEU A 343 -8.03 21.95 11.43
CA LEU A 343 -6.67 21.76 11.95
C LEU A 343 -5.65 22.64 11.21
N VAL A 344 -5.76 22.76 9.89
CA VAL A 344 -4.94 23.65 9.04
C VAL A 344 -5.17 25.11 9.42
N ALA A 345 -6.42 25.52 9.65
CA ALA A 345 -6.73 26.88 10.09
C ALA A 345 -6.12 27.20 11.47
N GLU A 346 -6.12 26.24 12.39
CA GLU A 346 -5.51 26.37 13.73
C GLU A 346 -3.99 26.09 13.75
N ALA A 347 -3.39 25.66 12.63
CA ALA A 347 -1.99 25.25 12.55
C ALA A 347 -1.00 26.31 13.07
N PRO A 348 -1.11 27.61 12.72
CA PRO A 348 -0.18 28.64 13.21
C PRO A 348 -0.18 28.80 14.75
N LYS A 349 -1.28 28.43 15.41
CA LYS A 349 -1.40 28.44 16.88
C LYS A 349 -0.86 27.15 17.48
N ASN A 350 -1.14 26.00 16.87
CA ASN A 350 -0.72 24.70 17.38
C ASN A 350 0.77 24.43 17.17
N ILE A 351 1.37 24.88 16.06
CA ILE A 351 2.81 24.74 15.78
C ILE A 351 3.67 25.44 16.85
N LYS A 352 3.19 26.55 17.42
CA LYS A 352 3.88 27.27 18.51
C LYS A 352 3.99 26.47 19.81
N LYS A 353 3.25 25.36 19.93
CA LYS A 353 3.29 24.45 21.08
C LYS A 353 4.40 23.40 20.94
N LEU A 354 5.02 23.28 19.76
CA LEU A 354 6.09 22.31 19.50
C LEU A 354 7.39 22.72 20.20
N PRO A 355 8.26 21.76 20.54
CA PRO A 355 9.34 21.98 21.49
C PRO A 355 10.58 22.62 20.85
N TRP A 356 10.44 23.53 19.88
CA TRP A 356 11.58 24.25 19.30
C TRP A 356 11.29 25.76 19.15
N PRO A 357 12.32 26.61 19.20
CA PRO A 357 12.17 28.06 19.01
C PRO A 357 11.65 28.42 17.60
N ALA A 358 11.07 29.61 17.47
CA ALA A 358 10.51 30.11 16.21
C ALA A 358 11.54 30.19 15.07
N GLU A 359 12.82 30.36 15.40
CA GLU A 359 13.94 30.39 14.46
C GLU A 359 14.16 29.04 13.75
N PHE A 360 13.69 27.95 14.34
CA PHE A 360 13.70 26.59 13.80
C PHE A 360 12.37 26.21 13.12
N GLU A 361 11.46 27.18 12.95
CA GLU A 361 10.16 27.00 12.32
C GLU A 361 10.06 27.76 10.98
N LYS A 362 9.30 27.21 10.04
CA LYS A 362 9.04 27.81 8.72
C LYS A 362 7.66 28.47 8.70
N THR A 363 7.39 29.27 7.67
CA THR A 363 6.00 29.66 7.39
C THR A 363 5.23 28.39 7.03
N PHE A 364 4.14 28.14 7.75
CA PHE A 364 3.33 26.95 7.53
C PHE A 364 2.73 26.97 6.12
N VAL A 365 2.87 25.86 5.41
CA VAL A 365 2.19 25.58 4.15
C VAL A 365 1.52 24.24 4.34
N ALA A 366 0.19 24.21 4.21
CA ALA A 366 -0.57 22.98 4.36
C ALA A 366 -0.16 21.99 3.25
N PRO A 367 0.25 20.77 3.61
CA PRO A 367 0.46 19.71 2.62
C PRO A 367 -0.85 19.37 1.89
N ASP A 368 -0.75 19.04 0.60
CA ASP A 368 -1.87 18.48 -0.17
C ASP A 368 -2.04 17.01 0.26
N PHE A 369 -2.96 16.77 1.19
CA PHE A 369 -3.23 15.46 1.79
C PHE A 369 -4.73 15.17 1.79
N THR A 370 -5.12 14.05 1.17
CA THR A 370 -6.52 13.64 1.09
C THR A 370 -6.72 12.27 1.75
N ALA A 371 -7.63 12.21 2.72
CA ALA A 371 -8.10 10.95 3.29
C ALA A 371 -9.21 10.37 2.40
N LEU A 372 -8.99 9.15 1.92
CA LEU A 372 -9.87 8.45 1.00
C LEU A 372 -10.44 7.18 1.62
N GLU A 373 -11.70 6.92 1.32
CA GLU A 373 -12.40 5.68 1.65
C GLU A 373 -12.57 4.88 0.37
N VAL A 374 -11.90 3.73 0.30
CA VAL A 374 -11.81 2.92 -0.91
C VAL A 374 -13.12 2.17 -1.14
N LEU A 375 -13.74 2.37 -2.31
CA LEU A 375 -14.85 1.54 -2.79
C LEU A 375 -14.35 0.30 -3.50
N THR A 376 -13.37 0.50 -4.37
CA THR A 376 -12.78 -0.54 -5.19
C THR A 376 -11.29 -0.29 -5.31
N PHE A 377 -10.51 -1.35 -5.13
CA PHE A 377 -9.10 -1.42 -5.48
C PHE A 377 -8.85 -2.77 -6.14
N ALA A 378 -8.71 -2.78 -7.46
CA ALA A 378 -8.36 -3.96 -8.23
C ALA A 378 -6.84 -4.02 -8.40
N GLY A 379 -6.25 -5.17 -8.10
CA GLY A 379 -4.79 -5.39 -8.08
C GLY A 379 -4.45 -6.64 -7.25
N SER A 380 -3.16 -6.88 -7.02
CA SER A 380 -2.69 -8.02 -6.20
C SER A 380 -2.75 -7.75 -4.68
N GLY A 381 -2.88 -6.50 -4.27
CA GLY A 381 -3.04 -6.12 -2.86
C GLY A 381 -3.49 -4.66 -2.72
N ILE A 382 -4.04 -4.32 -1.56
CA ILE A 382 -4.46 -2.94 -1.27
C ILE A 382 -3.41 -2.27 -0.37
N PRO A 383 -2.80 -1.15 -0.80
CA PRO A 383 -1.83 -0.42 -0.01
C PRO A 383 -2.51 0.39 1.10
N ALA A 384 -1.73 0.90 2.06
CA ALA A 384 -2.24 1.80 3.09
C ALA A 384 -2.36 3.26 2.60
N GLY A 385 -1.63 3.62 1.56
CA GLY A 385 -1.56 4.94 0.97
C GLY A 385 -0.81 4.89 -0.36
N ILE A 386 -0.94 5.93 -1.16
CA ILE A 386 -0.40 5.99 -2.54
C ILE A 386 0.19 7.38 -2.79
N ASN A 387 1.26 7.42 -3.58
CA ASN A 387 1.90 8.63 -4.09
C ASN A 387 2.10 8.49 -5.60
N ILE A 388 1.24 9.10 -6.41
CA ILE A 388 1.18 8.93 -7.88
C ILE A 388 0.90 10.28 -8.58
N PRO A 389 1.12 10.39 -9.91
CA PRO A 389 1.58 9.37 -10.87
C PRO A 389 3.06 9.03 -10.69
N ASN A 390 3.50 7.88 -11.22
CA ASN A 390 4.92 7.47 -11.16
C ASN A 390 5.81 8.16 -12.22
N TYR A 391 5.24 9.02 -13.06
CA TYR A 391 5.96 9.72 -14.13
C TYR A 391 6.70 10.96 -13.63
N ASP A 392 8.02 10.92 -13.63
CA ASP A 392 8.85 12.10 -13.33
C ASP A 392 8.54 13.29 -14.25
N SER A 393 8.21 13.03 -15.51
CA SER A 393 7.83 14.07 -16.48
C SER A 393 6.55 14.82 -16.08
N VAL A 394 5.67 14.22 -15.27
CA VAL A 394 4.47 14.86 -14.71
C VAL A 394 4.78 15.49 -13.36
N ARG A 395 5.59 14.83 -12.53
CA ARG A 395 5.98 15.34 -11.20
C ARG A 395 6.84 16.61 -11.26
N GLN A 396 7.70 16.72 -12.26
CA GLN A 396 8.68 17.80 -12.40
C GLN A 396 8.20 18.94 -13.33
N ASP A 397 7.04 18.78 -13.96
CA ASP A 397 6.44 19.85 -14.78
C ASP A 397 6.06 21.04 -13.88
N PRO A 398 6.33 22.31 -14.29
CA PRO A 398 5.95 23.50 -13.52
C PRO A 398 4.46 23.59 -13.19
N ASP A 399 3.59 23.09 -14.08
CA ASP A 399 2.13 23.00 -13.87
C ASP A 399 1.71 21.58 -13.44
N GLY A 400 2.71 20.76 -13.08
CA GLY A 400 2.62 19.37 -12.70
C GLY A 400 2.50 19.13 -11.20
N GLY A 401 2.79 17.90 -10.79
CA GLY A 401 2.80 17.50 -9.39
C GLY A 401 2.43 16.04 -9.18
N PHE A 402 2.02 15.74 -7.96
CA PHE A 402 1.58 14.41 -7.53
C PHE A 402 0.49 14.57 -6.47
N LYS A 403 -0.27 13.50 -6.22
CA LYS A 403 -1.22 13.43 -5.11
C LYS A 403 -0.74 12.41 -4.08
N ASN A 404 -0.87 12.75 -2.80
CA ASN A 404 -0.66 11.84 -1.67
C ASN A 404 -2.02 11.49 -1.08
N VAL A 405 -2.28 10.20 -0.98
CA VAL A 405 -3.57 9.74 -0.47
C VAL A 405 -3.37 8.70 0.61
N SER A 406 -4.15 8.81 1.68
CA SER A 406 -4.23 7.81 2.74
C SER A 406 -5.53 7.03 2.62
N LEU A 407 -5.42 5.70 2.56
CA LEU A 407 -6.56 4.81 2.37
C LEU A 407 -7.09 4.40 3.75
N SER A 408 -8.05 5.19 4.20
CA SER A 408 -8.53 5.27 5.58
C SER A 408 -9.20 3.98 6.04
N ASN A 409 -10.22 3.51 5.31
CA ASN A 409 -10.88 2.24 5.56
C ASN A 409 -9.98 1.02 5.37
N VAL A 410 -8.88 1.12 4.61
CA VAL A 410 -7.89 0.04 4.50
C VAL A 410 -7.08 -0.08 5.79
N LEU A 411 -6.67 1.06 6.35
CA LEU A 411 -5.92 1.15 7.60
C LEU A 411 -6.76 0.72 8.81
N SER A 412 -8.05 1.07 8.84
CA SER A 412 -8.97 0.70 9.93
C SER A 412 -9.60 -0.68 9.79
N ALA A 413 -9.52 -1.33 8.62
CA ALA A 413 -10.10 -2.64 8.39
C ALA A 413 -9.53 -3.68 9.36
N LYS A 414 -10.41 -4.37 10.08
CA LYS A 414 -10.07 -5.41 11.06
C LYS A 414 -10.89 -6.66 10.80
N ALA A 415 -10.30 -7.82 11.07
CA ALA A 415 -11.07 -9.06 11.02
C ALA A 415 -12.04 -9.11 12.21
N PRO A 416 -13.23 -9.71 12.06
CA PRO A 416 -14.07 -10.03 13.21
C PRO A 416 -13.26 -10.82 14.25
N ASN A 417 -13.22 -10.34 15.50
CA ASN A 417 -12.44 -10.94 16.59
C ASN A 417 -10.92 -11.02 16.35
N GLU A 418 -10.33 -10.14 15.52
CA GLU A 418 -8.88 -10.04 15.33
C GLU A 418 -8.18 -9.95 16.70
N LYS A 419 -7.29 -10.90 16.99
CA LYS A 419 -6.48 -10.84 18.20
C LYS A 419 -5.56 -9.63 18.09
N VAL A 420 -5.58 -8.80 19.12
CA VAL A 420 -4.69 -7.63 19.22
C VAL A 420 -3.56 -7.99 20.17
N PRO A 421 -2.43 -8.51 19.69
CA PRO A 421 -1.32 -8.89 20.56
C PRO A 421 -0.73 -7.69 21.30
N PHE A 422 -0.11 -7.97 22.44
CA PHE A 422 0.62 -7.05 23.31
C PHE A 422 -0.23 -6.01 24.06
N ILE A 423 -1.56 -6.08 23.97
CA ILE A 423 -2.48 -5.26 24.76
C ILE A 423 -3.01 -6.09 25.92
N LYS A 424 -3.06 -5.50 27.12
CA LYS A 424 -3.65 -6.16 28.28
C LYS A 424 -5.17 -6.29 28.15
N ASP A 425 -5.71 -7.32 28.79
CA ASP A 425 -7.16 -7.55 28.81
C ASP A 425 -7.93 -6.35 29.39
N GLU A 426 -7.37 -5.68 30.42
CA GLU A 426 -7.97 -4.48 31.04
C GLU A 426 -8.07 -3.27 30.10
N ASP A 427 -7.18 -3.18 29.12
CA ASP A 427 -7.12 -2.09 28.14
C ASP A 427 -7.85 -2.40 26.83
N MET A 428 -8.19 -3.68 26.61
CA MET A 428 -8.65 -4.19 25.33
C MET A 428 -9.96 -3.54 24.86
N GLU A 429 -10.91 -3.30 25.78
CA GLU A 429 -12.20 -2.68 25.46
C GLU A 429 -12.02 -1.23 25.01
N VAL A 430 -11.21 -0.46 25.73
CA VAL A 430 -10.88 0.93 25.35
C VAL A 430 -10.13 0.95 24.03
N TYR A 431 -9.13 0.07 23.87
CA TYR A 431 -8.33 0.01 22.65
C TYR A 431 -9.20 -0.31 21.43
N LYS A 432 -10.03 -1.36 21.49
CA LYS A 432 -10.91 -1.75 20.39
C LYS A 432 -11.88 -0.63 20.00
N LYS A 433 -12.42 0.09 20.99
CA LYS A 433 -13.40 1.15 20.77
C LYS A 433 -12.78 2.42 20.17
N TYR A 434 -11.58 2.81 20.58
CA TYR A 434 -11.02 4.12 20.26
C TYR A 434 -9.77 4.11 19.38
N ALA A 435 -9.18 2.95 19.05
CA ALA A 435 -7.96 2.89 18.23
C ALA A 435 -8.11 3.53 16.84
N ASP A 436 -9.27 3.42 16.19
CA ASP A 436 -9.47 4.00 14.85
C ASP A 436 -9.58 5.53 14.92
N ALA A 437 -10.32 6.05 15.90
CA ALA A 437 -10.37 7.48 16.20
C ALA A 437 -8.99 8.05 16.57
N ALA A 438 -8.25 7.33 17.40
CA ALA A 438 -6.89 7.70 17.81
C ALA A 438 -5.93 7.74 16.62
N PHE A 439 -6.02 6.74 15.73
CA PHE A 439 -5.22 6.69 14.52
C PHE A 439 -5.55 7.85 13.57
N GLU A 440 -6.81 8.25 13.47
CA GLU A 440 -7.23 9.42 12.67
C GLU A 440 -6.62 10.72 13.19
N VAL A 441 -6.67 10.97 14.51
CA VAL A 441 -6.01 12.12 15.13
C VAL A 441 -4.50 12.08 14.85
N GLN A 442 -3.88 10.91 15.01
CA GLN A 442 -2.45 10.73 14.77
C GLN A 442 -2.07 11.05 13.31
N VAL A 443 -2.80 10.52 12.33
CA VAL A 443 -2.56 10.79 10.89
C VAL A 443 -2.72 12.27 10.58
N GLY A 444 -3.81 12.90 11.04
CA GLY A 444 -4.03 14.33 10.80
C GLY A 444 -2.90 15.20 11.35
N LEU A 445 -2.42 14.89 12.56
CA LEU A 445 -1.29 15.60 13.16
C LEU A 445 0.05 15.27 12.49
N HIS A 446 0.30 14.01 12.15
CA HIS A 446 1.52 13.53 11.49
C HIS A 446 1.71 14.18 10.12
N GLU A 447 0.67 14.13 9.28
CA GLU A 447 0.73 14.59 7.90
C GLU A 447 0.75 16.11 7.84
N LEU A 448 -0.22 16.77 8.49
CA LEU A 448 -0.41 18.21 8.35
C LEU A 448 0.55 19.00 9.23
N LEU A 449 0.68 18.64 10.50
CA LEU A 449 1.53 19.38 11.44
C LEU A 449 2.91 18.76 11.62
N GLY A 450 3.08 17.46 11.38
CA GLY A 450 4.39 16.80 11.37
C GLY A 450 5.19 17.29 10.17
N HIS A 451 4.94 16.76 8.98
CA HIS A 451 5.68 17.14 7.75
C HIS A 451 5.53 18.63 7.37
N GLY A 452 4.38 19.24 7.70
CA GLY A 452 4.11 20.65 7.41
C GLY A 452 4.88 21.67 8.26
N CYS A 453 5.54 21.25 9.35
CA CYS A 453 6.33 22.13 10.23
C CYS A 453 7.85 21.87 10.16
N GLY A 454 8.62 22.70 10.86
CA GLY A 454 10.06 22.58 11.00
C GLY A 454 10.82 23.18 9.82
N LYS A 455 11.79 24.04 10.12
CA LYS A 455 12.68 24.68 9.16
C LYS A 455 13.98 23.90 8.99
N ILE A 456 14.55 23.95 7.79
CA ILE A 456 15.96 23.66 7.55
C ILE A 456 16.73 24.97 7.39
N LEU A 457 17.88 25.09 8.06
CA LEU A 457 18.77 26.23 7.94
C LEU A 457 19.69 26.01 6.76
N GLN A 458 19.63 26.87 5.76
CA GLN A 458 20.28 26.64 4.48
C GLN A 458 20.92 27.92 3.93
N GLU A 459 22.11 27.76 3.37
CA GLU A 459 22.67 28.65 2.37
C GLU A 459 22.04 28.29 1.02
N THR A 460 21.04 29.07 0.60
CA THR A 460 20.21 28.77 -0.58
C THR A 460 20.97 28.98 -1.88
N GLU A 461 21.85 29.98 -1.90
CA GLU A 461 22.78 30.33 -2.97
C GLU A 461 24.06 30.83 -2.29
N PRO A 462 25.24 30.80 -2.96
CA PRO A 462 26.48 31.29 -2.37
C PRO A 462 26.32 32.67 -1.71
N GLY A 463 26.49 32.74 -0.39
CA GLY A 463 26.37 33.97 0.41
C GLY A 463 24.94 34.40 0.78
N LYS A 464 23.91 33.65 0.38
CA LYS A 464 22.49 33.94 0.66
C LYS A 464 21.91 32.85 1.56
N PHE A 465 21.36 33.25 2.70
CA PHE A 465 20.89 32.33 3.73
C PHE A 465 19.40 32.52 3.97
N ASN A 466 18.69 31.42 4.28
CA ASN A 466 17.28 31.48 4.69
C ASN A 466 17.11 31.78 6.20
N PHE A 467 18.21 32.10 6.90
CA PHE A 467 18.27 32.42 8.33
C PHE A 467 19.29 33.55 8.57
N ASP A 468 19.29 34.15 9.78
CA ASP A 468 20.31 35.14 10.13
C ASP A 468 21.66 34.43 10.35
N HIS A 469 22.50 34.41 9.32
CA HIS A 469 23.83 33.80 9.40
C HIS A 469 24.83 34.65 10.21
N LYS A 470 24.59 35.96 10.36
CA LYS A 470 25.46 36.84 11.16
C LYS A 470 25.22 36.66 12.65
N ASN A 471 23.97 36.39 13.03
CA ASN A 471 23.57 36.00 14.38
C ASN A 471 22.80 34.66 14.33
N PRO A 472 23.52 33.53 14.18
CA PRO A 472 22.87 32.22 14.03
C PRO A 472 21.92 31.90 15.19
N PRO A 473 20.80 31.21 14.93
CA PRO A 473 19.89 30.74 15.96
C PRO A 473 20.61 30.01 17.09
N ILE A 474 20.16 30.21 18.33
CA ILE A 474 20.69 29.46 19.48
C ILE A 474 20.03 28.08 19.50
N SER A 475 20.85 27.02 19.44
CA SER A 475 20.35 25.66 19.56
C SER A 475 19.80 25.43 20.97
N PRO A 476 18.54 24.97 21.13
CA PRO A 476 17.99 24.64 22.44
C PRO A 476 18.64 23.39 23.05
N ILE A 477 19.38 22.61 22.25
CA ILE A 477 20.09 21.42 22.72
C ILE A 477 21.45 21.78 23.32
N THR A 478 22.24 22.61 22.62
CA THR A 478 23.61 22.93 23.04
C THR A 478 23.73 24.25 23.77
N GLN A 479 22.67 25.07 23.77
CA GLN A 479 22.64 26.43 24.32
C GLN A 479 23.70 27.36 23.70
N LYS A 480 24.07 27.10 22.44
CA LYS A 480 25.08 27.84 21.68
C LYS A 480 24.55 28.17 20.27
N PRO A 481 25.08 29.20 19.59
CA PRO A 481 24.78 29.46 18.18
C PRO A 481 25.04 28.23 17.32
N VAL A 482 24.14 27.95 16.37
CA VAL A 482 24.33 26.85 15.41
C VAL A 482 25.54 27.10 14.52
N THR A 483 26.33 26.05 14.29
CA THR A 483 27.58 26.12 13.51
C THR A 483 27.52 25.39 12.18
N SER A 484 26.42 24.70 11.90
CA SER A 484 26.20 23.91 10.68
C SER A 484 24.83 24.23 10.07
N TYR A 485 24.75 24.05 8.75
CA TYR A 485 23.59 24.33 7.91
C TYR A 485 23.80 23.65 6.54
N TYR A 486 22.73 23.47 5.78
CA TYR A 486 22.78 22.91 4.42
C TYR A 486 23.46 23.88 3.46
N LYS A 487 24.36 23.38 2.62
CA LYS A 487 25.04 24.11 1.56
C LYS A 487 24.17 24.25 0.30
N PRO A 488 24.54 25.12 -0.66
CA PRO A 488 23.83 25.21 -1.92
C PRO A 488 23.72 23.85 -2.62
N GLY A 489 22.51 23.46 -3.00
CA GLY A 489 22.22 22.17 -3.63
C GLY A 489 22.09 20.98 -2.68
N GLU A 490 22.45 21.12 -1.40
CA GLU A 490 22.18 20.07 -0.40
C GLU A 490 20.71 20.06 -0.01
N THR A 491 20.21 18.85 0.22
CA THR A 491 18.86 18.60 0.72
C THR A 491 18.93 17.71 1.96
N TRP A 492 17.81 17.61 2.69
CA TRP A 492 17.65 16.61 3.76
C TRP A 492 18.10 15.21 3.31
N GLY A 493 17.62 14.79 2.13
CA GLY A 493 17.91 13.48 1.57
C GLY A 493 19.40 13.29 1.21
N SER A 494 20.06 14.32 0.68
CA SER A 494 21.48 14.21 0.32
C SER A 494 22.40 14.15 1.55
N VAL A 495 22.04 14.82 2.65
CA VAL A 495 22.85 14.84 3.89
C VAL A 495 22.60 13.60 4.75
N PHE A 496 21.34 13.22 4.97
CA PHE A 496 20.98 12.12 5.88
C PHE A 496 20.88 10.76 5.17
N GLY A 497 20.89 10.74 3.83
CA GLY A 497 20.95 9.52 3.03
C GLY A 497 19.88 8.50 3.41
N GLY A 498 20.26 7.23 3.49
CA GLY A 498 19.35 6.11 3.72
C GLY A 498 18.58 6.12 5.05
N MET A 499 19.01 6.89 6.07
CA MET A 499 18.24 7.04 7.31
C MET A 499 17.20 8.17 7.25
N GLY A 500 17.33 9.08 6.28
CA GLY A 500 16.49 10.27 6.13
C GLY A 500 14.98 9.98 6.14
N PRO A 501 14.48 8.97 5.40
CA PRO A 501 13.05 8.64 5.42
C PRO A 501 12.55 8.26 6.82
N SER A 502 13.14 7.23 7.45
CA SER A 502 12.68 6.78 8.78
C SER A 502 12.82 7.86 9.85
N TYR A 503 13.90 8.64 9.82
CA TYR A 503 14.09 9.74 10.75
C TYR A 503 12.98 10.79 10.62
N GLU A 504 12.59 11.12 9.39
CA GLU A 504 11.50 12.08 9.15
C GLU A 504 10.14 11.52 9.61
N GLU A 505 9.86 10.24 9.36
CA GLU A 505 8.66 9.59 9.90
C GLU A 505 8.64 9.65 11.42
N CYS A 506 9.77 9.39 12.07
CA CYS A 506 9.89 9.44 13.52
C CYS A 506 9.61 10.84 14.06
N ARG A 507 10.12 11.86 13.38
CA ARG A 507 9.85 13.25 13.74
C ARG A 507 8.36 13.58 13.61
N ALA A 508 7.71 13.20 12.50
CA ALA A 508 6.30 13.47 12.27
C ALA A 508 5.38 12.70 13.26
N GLU A 509 5.67 11.43 13.54
CA GLU A 509 4.98 10.65 14.58
C GLU A 509 5.18 11.26 15.98
N CYS A 510 6.37 11.78 16.28
CA CYS A 510 6.61 12.49 17.54
C CYS A 510 5.83 13.81 17.64
N VAL A 511 5.63 14.55 16.53
CA VAL A 511 4.75 15.73 16.52
C VAL A 511 3.33 15.35 16.87
N ALA A 512 2.80 14.26 16.30
CA ALA A 512 1.49 13.74 16.63
C ALA A 512 1.39 13.39 18.12
N MET A 513 2.37 12.67 18.67
CA MET A 513 2.40 12.34 20.10
C MET A 513 2.58 13.57 21.01
N ALA A 514 3.31 14.60 20.59
CA ALA A 514 3.49 15.82 21.38
C ALA A 514 2.21 16.69 21.44
N LEU A 515 1.43 16.72 20.36
CA LEU A 515 0.23 17.54 20.25
C LEU A 515 -1.05 16.84 20.68
N CYS A 516 -1.16 15.52 20.52
CA CYS A 516 -2.36 14.74 20.85
C CYS A 516 -2.87 14.93 22.31
N PRO A 517 -2.00 15.09 23.34
CA PRO A 517 -2.44 15.39 24.71
C PRO A 517 -3.18 16.72 24.90
N ASP A 518 -3.20 17.60 23.89
CA ASP A 518 -3.96 18.84 23.94
C ASP A 518 -5.44 18.59 23.58
N TYR A 519 -6.31 18.68 24.59
CA TYR A 519 -7.74 18.42 24.42
C TYR A 519 -8.42 19.39 23.44
N SER A 520 -7.89 20.60 23.23
CA SER A 520 -8.40 21.51 22.21
C SER A 520 -8.17 20.98 20.79
N ILE A 521 -7.13 20.17 20.59
CA ILE A 521 -6.89 19.46 19.33
C ILE A 521 -7.87 18.30 19.20
N LEU A 522 -8.08 17.49 20.24
CA LEU A 522 -9.06 16.39 20.20
C LEU A 522 -10.48 16.89 19.89
N GLN A 523 -10.83 18.08 20.37
CA GLN A 523 -12.10 18.75 20.03
C GLN A 523 -12.23 19.08 18.54
N ILE A 524 -11.14 19.43 17.85
CA ILE A 524 -11.16 19.70 16.39
C ILE A 524 -11.64 18.45 15.63
N PHE A 525 -11.25 17.27 16.14
CA PHE A 525 -11.67 15.96 15.61
C PHE A 525 -13.02 15.49 16.16
N GLY A 526 -13.73 16.33 16.91
CA GLY A 526 -15.07 16.03 17.43
C GLY A 526 -15.10 15.28 18.75
N PHE A 527 -13.96 15.09 19.43
CA PHE A 527 -13.90 14.35 20.69
C PHE A 527 -13.88 15.29 21.90
N GLY A 528 -14.88 15.17 22.77
CA GLY A 528 -15.01 16.00 23.97
C GLY A 528 -15.25 17.50 23.66
N ASN A 529 -14.97 18.35 24.65
CA ASN A 529 -15.28 19.79 24.61
C ASN A 529 -14.03 20.69 24.76
N GLY A 530 -12.84 20.12 24.59
CA GLY A 530 -11.57 20.84 24.79
C GLY A 530 -11.07 20.91 26.22
N GLN A 531 -11.84 20.45 27.21
CA GLN A 531 -11.40 20.34 28.60
C GLN A 531 -10.75 18.98 28.88
N GLU A 532 -9.81 18.96 29.81
CA GLU A 532 -9.15 17.73 30.24
C GLU A 532 -10.15 16.84 31.00
N ASP A 533 -10.39 15.66 30.44
CA ASP A 533 -11.07 14.55 31.10
C ASP A 533 -10.37 13.26 30.70
N LEU A 534 -9.48 12.79 31.58
CA LEU A 534 -8.68 11.59 31.36
C LEU A 534 -9.53 10.35 31.13
N HIS A 535 -10.74 10.26 31.69
CA HIS A 535 -11.57 9.05 31.60
C HIS A 535 -12.77 9.20 30.64
N GLY A 536 -13.04 10.43 30.21
CA GLY A 536 -14.00 10.74 29.16
C GLY A 536 -13.57 10.29 27.77
N GLU A 537 -14.39 10.63 26.78
CA GLU A 537 -14.18 10.22 25.38
C GLU A 537 -12.81 10.67 24.83
N ALA A 538 -12.49 11.95 24.95
CA ALA A 538 -11.20 12.50 24.50
C ALA A 538 -10.00 11.84 25.21
N GLY A 539 -10.08 11.63 26.53
CA GLY A 539 -9.03 10.94 27.28
C GLY A 539 -8.84 9.48 26.87
N ASN A 540 -9.92 8.79 26.46
CA ASN A 540 -9.85 7.44 25.91
C ASN A 540 -9.20 7.40 24.52
N VAL A 541 -9.51 8.37 23.65
CA VAL A 541 -8.84 8.53 22.35
C VAL A 541 -7.35 8.80 22.55
N LEU A 542 -6.98 9.71 23.46
CA LEU A 542 -5.59 10.00 23.81
C LEU A 542 -4.86 8.74 24.30
N TYR A 543 -5.46 7.99 25.22
CA TYR A 543 -4.87 6.75 25.74
C TYR A 543 -4.67 5.71 24.63
N ALA A 544 -5.68 5.51 23.78
CA ALA A 544 -5.59 4.58 22.66
C ALA A 544 -4.51 5.01 21.65
N ALA A 545 -4.25 6.31 21.46
CA ALA A 545 -3.19 6.80 20.58
C ALA A 545 -1.80 6.40 21.09
N TYR A 546 -1.49 6.68 22.36
CA TYR A 546 -0.22 6.31 22.96
C TYR A 546 -0.04 4.79 23.07
N LEU A 547 -1.10 4.07 23.43
CA LEU A 547 -1.06 2.60 23.49
C LEU A 547 -0.84 1.98 22.11
N SER A 548 -1.45 2.55 21.06
CA SER A 548 -1.22 2.13 19.67
C SER A 548 0.22 2.39 19.22
N MET A 549 0.80 3.55 19.57
CA MET A 549 2.19 3.86 19.28
C MET A 549 3.16 2.87 19.95
N ALA A 550 2.95 2.59 21.25
CA ALA A 550 3.74 1.60 21.99
C ALA A 550 3.63 0.21 21.35
N ARG A 551 2.40 -0.23 21.05
CA ARG A 551 2.14 -1.52 20.41
C ARG A 551 2.81 -1.63 19.06
N ALA A 552 2.70 -0.59 18.22
CA ALA A 552 3.33 -0.58 16.91
C ALA A 552 4.85 -0.64 17.01
N GLY A 553 5.46 -0.01 18.02
CA GLY A 553 6.90 -0.13 18.27
C GLY A 553 7.37 -1.52 18.70
N VAL A 554 6.53 -2.31 19.37
CA VAL A 554 6.81 -3.73 19.67
C VAL A 554 6.66 -4.55 18.39
N ALA A 555 5.54 -4.38 17.68
CA ALA A 555 5.23 -5.07 16.43
C ALA A 555 6.24 -4.74 15.30
N ALA A 556 6.94 -3.61 15.40
CA ALA A 556 7.96 -3.19 14.43
C ALA A 556 9.03 -4.24 14.19
N LEU A 557 9.36 -5.06 15.18
CA LEU A 557 10.42 -6.08 15.07
C LEU A 557 10.15 -7.13 13.99
N GLN A 558 8.91 -7.27 13.50
CA GLN A 558 8.60 -8.06 12.30
C GLN A 558 9.39 -7.59 11.08
N PHE A 559 9.66 -6.28 11.01
CA PHE A 559 10.34 -5.61 9.90
C PHE A 559 11.85 -5.43 10.15
N TYR A 560 12.40 -6.02 11.20
CA TYR A 560 13.84 -6.02 11.45
C TYR A 560 14.48 -7.32 10.96
N ASN A 561 15.51 -7.23 10.14
CA ASN A 561 16.36 -8.35 9.76
C ASN A 561 17.56 -8.41 10.72
N VAL A 562 17.65 -9.48 11.50
CA VAL A 562 18.67 -9.67 12.54
C VAL A 562 20.07 -9.83 11.93
N ASP A 563 20.18 -10.63 10.87
CA ASP A 563 21.48 -10.94 10.24
C ASP A 563 22.06 -9.71 9.53
N ALA A 564 21.22 -9.00 8.78
CA ALA A 564 21.60 -7.77 8.07
C ALA A 564 21.65 -6.54 8.98
N LYS A 565 21.18 -6.65 10.24
CA LYS A 565 20.98 -5.55 11.19
C LYS A 565 20.24 -4.36 10.59
N LYS A 566 19.24 -4.63 9.75
CA LYS A 566 18.58 -3.64 8.90
C LYS A 566 17.08 -3.63 9.12
N TRP A 567 16.52 -2.43 9.21
CA TRP A 567 15.08 -2.21 9.18
C TRP A 567 14.56 -2.23 7.73
N GLY A 568 13.46 -2.95 7.52
CA GLY A 568 12.78 -3.09 6.23
C GLY A 568 11.60 -2.12 6.03
N GLN A 569 11.22 -1.34 7.04
CA GLN A 569 10.10 -0.39 6.96
C GLN A 569 10.39 0.84 7.84
N ALA A 570 10.35 2.03 7.23
CA ALA A 570 10.77 3.31 7.84
C ALA A 570 9.91 3.79 9.02
N HIS A 571 8.58 3.72 8.91
CA HIS A 571 7.63 4.04 9.98
C HIS A 571 7.74 3.06 11.16
N MET A 572 7.96 1.77 10.89
CA MET A 572 8.08 0.77 11.95
C MET A 572 9.39 0.97 12.73
N GLN A 573 10.49 1.29 12.05
CA GLN A 573 11.72 1.73 12.71
C GLN A 573 11.49 2.98 13.58
N ALA A 574 10.76 3.97 13.05
CA ALA A 574 10.38 5.18 13.78
C ALA A 574 9.54 4.89 15.04
N ARG A 575 8.53 4.04 14.92
CA ARG A 575 7.65 3.61 16.04
C ARG A 575 8.42 2.81 17.07
N HIS A 576 9.42 2.02 16.65
CA HIS A 576 10.33 1.34 17.57
C HIS A 576 11.18 2.34 18.38
N ALA A 577 11.70 3.38 17.73
CA ALA A 577 12.39 4.47 18.44
C ALA A 577 11.49 5.14 19.48
N ILE A 578 10.25 5.46 19.11
CA ILE A 578 9.28 6.10 20.01
C ILE A 578 8.91 5.17 21.18
N LEU A 579 8.73 3.87 20.93
CA LEU A 579 8.57 2.89 22.02
C LEU A 579 9.75 2.95 22.99
N LYS A 580 11.01 3.02 22.51
CA LYS A 580 12.15 3.13 23.41
C LYS A 580 12.17 4.43 24.21
N VAL A 581 11.69 5.53 23.63
CA VAL A 581 11.47 6.78 24.37
C VAL A 581 10.46 6.55 25.49
N PHE A 582 9.34 5.87 25.21
CA PHE A 582 8.36 5.54 26.25
C PHE A 582 8.96 4.65 27.34
N LEU A 583 9.70 3.61 26.96
CA LEU A 583 10.35 2.68 27.89
C LEU A 583 11.48 3.31 28.71
N SER A 584 12.04 4.44 28.26
CA SER A 584 12.99 5.23 29.06
C SER A 584 12.34 5.94 30.25
N GLU A 585 11.00 5.96 30.32
CA GLU A 585 10.19 6.46 31.42
C GLU A 585 9.42 5.30 32.08
N PRO A 586 10.03 4.53 33.00
CA PRO A 586 9.41 3.32 33.55
C PRO A 586 8.12 3.59 34.32
N GLU A 587 7.96 4.77 34.93
CA GLU A 587 6.68 5.13 35.58
C GLU A 587 5.53 5.29 34.59
N PHE A 588 5.83 5.48 33.30
CA PHE A 588 4.85 5.68 32.24
C PHE A 588 4.61 4.42 31.41
N CYS A 589 5.67 3.76 30.93
CA CYS A 589 5.53 2.62 30.02
C CYS A 589 6.51 1.50 30.36
N LYS A 590 6.01 0.25 30.37
CA LYS A 590 6.82 -0.97 30.56
C LYS A 590 6.33 -2.11 29.69
N LEU A 591 7.23 -3.05 29.42
CA LEU A 591 6.88 -4.37 28.90
C LEU A 591 6.71 -5.34 30.09
N GLU A 592 5.56 -6.01 30.19
CA GLU A 592 5.26 -6.99 31.23
C GLU A 592 5.07 -8.38 30.61
N TYR A 593 5.67 -9.39 31.24
CA TYR A 593 5.62 -10.79 30.84
C TYR A 593 5.97 -11.68 32.03
N THR A 594 5.48 -12.92 32.03
CA THR A 594 5.80 -13.92 33.06
C THR A 594 6.42 -15.18 32.50
N LYS A 595 6.35 -15.41 31.19
CA LYS A 595 6.91 -16.59 30.52
C LYS A 595 8.25 -16.28 29.86
N ASP A 596 9.15 -17.27 29.86
CA ASP A 596 10.49 -17.16 29.27
C ASP A 596 10.48 -16.99 27.74
N ASP A 597 9.42 -17.46 27.08
CA ASP A 597 9.21 -17.36 25.62
C ASP A 597 8.50 -16.07 25.20
N LEU A 598 8.12 -15.22 26.18
CA LEU A 598 7.39 -13.97 25.97
C LEU A 598 6.04 -14.15 25.25
N SER A 599 5.46 -15.35 25.27
CA SER A 599 4.14 -15.60 24.67
C SER A 599 2.99 -14.87 25.36
N ASP A 600 3.22 -14.33 26.56
CA ASP A 600 2.29 -13.49 27.34
C ASP A 600 2.74 -12.02 27.43
N LEU A 601 3.67 -11.58 26.58
CA LEU A 601 4.16 -10.20 26.54
C LEU A 601 3.01 -9.21 26.32
N THR A 602 2.91 -8.22 27.22
CA THR A 602 1.97 -7.10 27.13
C THR A 602 2.66 -5.77 27.43
N ILE A 603 2.04 -4.69 26.98
CA ILE A 603 2.45 -3.32 27.28
C ILE A 603 1.63 -2.81 28.46
N LYS A 604 2.31 -2.27 29.46
CA LYS A 604 1.69 -1.50 30.53
C LYS A 604 1.94 -0.03 30.27
N LEU A 605 0.86 0.74 30.10
CA LEU A 605 0.90 2.17 29.89
C LEU A 605 0.09 2.87 30.99
N ASP A 606 0.68 3.79 31.74
CA ASP A 606 -0.05 4.56 32.75
C ASP A 606 -0.65 5.83 32.12
N ARG A 607 -1.98 5.83 31.96
CA ARG A 607 -2.74 6.96 31.42
C ARG A 607 -2.47 8.27 32.16
N THR A 608 -2.33 8.23 33.48
CA THR A 608 -2.15 9.43 34.33
C THR A 608 -0.77 10.06 34.13
N LYS A 609 0.16 9.33 33.51
CA LYS A 609 1.54 9.74 33.27
C LYS A 609 1.80 10.23 31.84
N ILE A 610 0.80 10.19 30.95
CA ILE A 610 0.92 10.69 29.57
C ILE A 610 1.38 12.16 29.56
N ALA A 611 0.69 13.05 30.28
CA ALA A 611 1.00 14.47 30.27
C ALA A 611 2.32 14.81 30.99
N THR A 612 2.69 14.04 32.02
CA THR A 612 3.80 14.37 32.93
C THR A 612 5.12 13.68 32.59
N HIS A 613 5.09 12.52 31.93
CA HIS A 613 6.28 11.73 31.60
C HIS A 613 6.33 11.44 30.10
N GLY A 614 5.24 10.88 29.55
CA GLY A 614 5.18 10.48 28.14
C GLY A 614 5.41 11.64 27.16
N ARG A 615 4.59 12.69 27.25
CA ARG A 615 4.70 13.89 26.41
C ARG A 615 6.06 14.59 26.58
N PRO A 616 6.54 14.90 27.80
CA PRO A 616 7.85 15.54 27.95
C PRO A 616 9.02 14.72 27.38
N ALA A 617 8.99 13.39 27.51
CA ALA A 617 10.02 12.52 26.91
C ALA A 617 10.00 12.58 25.39
N VAL A 618 8.80 12.53 24.78
CA VAL A 618 8.60 12.72 23.34
C VAL A 618 9.08 14.09 22.90
N GLU A 619 8.69 15.17 23.59
CA GLU A 619 9.07 16.54 23.23
C GLU A 619 10.58 16.74 23.27
N LYS A 620 11.27 16.19 24.28
CA LYS A 620 12.74 16.24 24.38
C LYS A 620 13.42 15.49 23.23
N PHE A 621 12.88 14.34 22.84
CA PHE A 621 13.39 13.57 21.70
C PHE A 621 13.13 14.30 20.38
N LEU A 622 11.90 14.77 20.18
CA LEU A 622 11.46 15.56 19.03
C LEU A 622 12.28 16.84 18.84
N GLN A 623 12.60 17.57 19.90
CA GLN A 623 13.45 18.76 19.85
C GLN A 623 14.83 18.43 19.27
N LYS A 624 15.42 17.30 19.68
CA LYS A 624 16.70 16.86 19.10
C LYS A 624 16.55 16.48 17.63
N LEU A 625 15.50 15.72 17.28
CA LEU A 625 15.23 15.34 15.89
C LEU A 625 15.14 16.57 14.98
N GLN A 626 14.31 17.54 15.37
CA GLN A 626 14.13 18.77 14.58
C GLN A 626 15.40 19.61 14.51
N VAL A 627 16.11 19.80 15.62
CA VAL A 627 17.32 20.66 15.65
C VAL A 627 18.44 20.07 14.80
N TYR A 628 18.74 18.78 14.95
CA TYR A 628 19.80 18.15 14.16
C TYR A 628 19.46 18.10 12.67
N LYS A 629 18.19 17.83 12.34
CA LYS A 629 17.69 17.98 10.96
C LYS A 629 17.86 19.40 10.46
N ALA A 630 17.44 20.40 11.23
CA ALA A 630 17.47 21.80 10.82
C ALA A 630 18.88 22.31 10.54
N THR A 631 19.87 21.86 11.30
CA THR A 631 21.26 22.34 11.24
C THR A 631 22.16 21.47 10.37
N ALA A 632 21.62 20.52 9.60
CA ALA A 632 22.41 19.54 8.86
C ALA A 632 23.45 18.80 9.73
N ASP A 633 23.14 18.58 11.03
CA ASP A 633 24.07 17.90 11.95
C ASP A 633 23.93 16.38 11.81
N LEU A 634 24.50 15.87 10.71
CA LEU A 634 24.48 14.45 10.38
C LEU A 634 25.09 13.60 11.50
N LYS A 635 26.16 14.08 12.13
CA LYS A 635 26.89 13.31 13.14
C LYS A 635 26.01 13.08 14.37
N ALA A 636 25.47 14.15 14.95
CA ALA A 636 24.61 14.03 16.13
C ALA A 636 23.27 13.36 15.79
N GLY A 637 22.71 13.64 14.62
CA GLY A 637 21.49 13.00 14.12
C GLY A 637 21.65 11.49 13.96
N LYS A 638 22.77 11.04 13.38
CA LYS A 638 23.09 9.62 13.21
C LYS A 638 23.31 8.92 14.55
N GLU A 639 24.11 9.51 15.45
CA GLU A 639 24.37 8.95 16.78
C GLU A 639 23.07 8.79 17.59
N LEU A 640 22.20 9.80 17.58
CA LEU A 640 20.90 9.74 18.22
C LEU A 640 20.03 8.63 17.61
N TYR A 641 19.85 8.67 16.29
CA TYR A 641 18.81 7.88 15.64
C TYR A 641 19.20 6.41 15.48
N GLU A 642 20.42 6.11 15.01
CA GLU A 642 20.90 4.73 14.96
C GLU A 642 21.00 4.12 16.35
N GLY A 643 21.41 4.92 17.34
CA GLY A 643 21.45 4.51 18.74
C GLY A 643 20.08 4.06 19.25
N ILE A 644 19.05 4.90 19.09
CA ILE A 644 17.71 4.57 19.59
C ILE A 644 16.99 3.51 18.74
N THR A 645 17.23 3.44 17.43
CA THR A 645 16.65 2.41 16.56
C THR A 645 17.43 1.09 16.54
N SER A 646 18.56 0.99 17.25
CA SER A 646 19.32 -0.26 17.38
C SER A 646 18.43 -1.39 17.92
N VAL A 647 18.70 -2.65 17.61
CA VAL A 647 17.98 -3.78 18.21
C VAL A 647 19.01 -4.57 19.00
N ASP A 648 18.92 -4.50 20.33
CA ASP A 648 19.82 -5.23 21.21
C ASP A 648 19.53 -6.73 21.21
N GLU A 649 20.39 -7.50 21.88
CA GLU A 649 20.29 -8.96 21.93
C GLU A 649 18.94 -9.43 22.51
N TRP A 650 18.39 -8.74 23.51
CA TRP A 650 17.13 -9.13 24.12
C TRP A 650 15.96 -8.91 23.15
N PHE A 651 15.88 -7.76 22.49
CA PHE A 651 14.86 -7.53 21.46
C PHE A 651 15.02 -8.48 20.26
N ALA A 652 16.25 -8.76 19.82
CA ALA A 652 16.51 -9.61 18.67
C ALA A 652 16.20 -11.09 18.92
N THR A 653 16.55 -11.61 20.09
CA THR A 653 16.51 -13.06 20.39
C THR A 653 15.31 -13.50 21.23
N LYS A 654 14.65 -12.57 21.94
CA LYS A 654 13.47 -12.87 22.77
C LYS A 654 12.21 -12.22 22.22
N VAL A 655 12.20 -10.89 22.13
CA VAL A 655 10.96 -10.16 21.77
C VAL A 655 10.58 -10.40 20.32
N ARG A 656 11.52 -10.32 19.38
CA ARG A 656 11.23 -10.50 17.95
C ARG A 656 10.63 -11.88 17.64
N PRO A 657 11.15 -13.02 18.13
CA PRO A 657 10.50 -14.32 17.97
C PRO A 657 9.05 -14.35 18.47
N ALA A 658 8.77 -13.80 19.66
CA ALA A 658 7.41 -13.70 20.19
C ALA A 658 6.52 -12.82 19.30
N VAL A 659 7.08 -11.72 18.78
CA VAL A 659 6.40 -10.82 17.84
C VAL A 659 6.04 -11.50 16.53
N LEU A 660 6.95 -12.29 15.95
CA LEU A 660 6.68 -13.08 14.74
C LEU A 660 5.64 -14.17 15.01
N ALA A 661 5.70 -14.83 16.17
CA ALA A 661 4.75 -15.86 16.55
C ALA A 661 3.33 -15.31 16.77
N ALA A 662 3.22 -14.06 17.24
CA ALA A 662 1.96 -13.38 17.49
C ALA A 662 1.44 -12.56 16.29
N ALA A 663 2.19 -12.47 15.19
CA ALA A 663 1.79 -11.71 14.01
C ALA A 663 0.54 -12.32 13.36
N PRO A 664 -0.52 -11.54 13.10
CA PRO A 664 -1.70 -12.05 12.40
C PRO A 664 -1.36 -12.37 10.94
N PRO A 665 -2.07 -13.32 10.31
CA PRO A 665 -2.05 -13.50 8.86
C PRO A 665 -2.30 -12.18 8.13
N ARG A 666 -1.74 -12.04 6.93
CA ARG A 666 -1.98 -10.84 6.10
C ARG A 666 -3.47 -10.75 5.77
N LYS A 667 -3.99 -9.52 5.79
CA LYS A 667 -5.40 -9.22 5.50
C LYS A 667 -5.73 -9.43 4.03
N VAL A 668 -6.86 -10.06 3.76
CA VAL A 668 -7.54 -10.04 2.45
C VAL A 668 -8.86 -9.29 2.59
N PHE A 669 -9.15 -8.40 1.66
CA PHE A 669 -10.24 -7.44 1.77
C PHE A 669 -11.47 -7.89 0.99
N VAL A 670 -12.60 -7.99 1.68
CA VAL A 670 -13.92 -8.16 1.06
C VAL A 670 -14.39 -6.78 0.62
N GLN A 671 -14.39 -6.57 -0.70
CA GLN A 671 -14.81 -5.32 -1.31
C GLN A 671 -16.27 -5.39 -1.75
N ALA A 672 -16.98 -4.27 -1.63
CA ALA A 672 -18.35 -4.15 -2.12
C ALA A 672 -18.40 -4.18 -3.65
N ASN A 673 -19.57 -4.54 -4.20
CA ASN A 673 -19.87 -4.39 -5.62
C ASN A 673 -20.99 -3.37 -5.82
N THR A 674 -21.05 -2.77 -7.00
CA THR A 674 -22.14 -1.87 -7.40
C THR A 674 -22.89 -2.43 -8.60
N PHE A 675 -24.21 -2.25 -8.62
CA PHE A 675 -25.12 -2.72 -9.66
C PHE A 675 -26.04 -1.60 -10.11
N ILE A 676 -26.47 -1.62 -11.37
CA ILE A 676 -27.52 -0.72 -11.86
C ILE A 676 -28.85 -1.45 -11.76
N GLU A 677 -29.75 -0.92 -10.94
CA GLU A 677 -31.14 -1.39 -10.80
C GLU A 677 -32.10 -0.27 -11.22
N GLY A 678 -32.67 -0.38 -12.41
CA GLY A 678 -33.47 0.69 -13.00
C GLY A 678 -32.61 1.93 -13.27
N ASP A 679 -32.89 3.01 -12.56
CA ASP A 679 -32.16 4.29 -12.68
C ASP A 679 -31.21 4.57 -11.50
N LYS A 680 -31.00 3.60 -10.59
CA LYS A 680 -30.18 3.76 -9.38
C LYS A 680 -28.97 2.83 -9.39
N VAL A 681 -27.91 3.27 -8.73
CA VAL A 681 -26.76 2.41 -8.41
C VAL A 681 -26.97 1.85 -7.00
N VAL A 682 -26.97 0.53 -6.89
CA VAL A 682 -27.12 -0.20 -5.63
C VAL A 682 -25.77 -0.75 -5.21
N LEU A 683 -25.36 -0.44 -3.97
CA LEU A 683 -24.18 -1.00 -3.33
C LEU A 683 -24.53 -2.32 -2.64
N LYS A 684 -23.76 -3.37 -2.89
CA LYS A 684 -23.84 -4.66 -2.21
C LYS A 684 -22.56 -4.91 -1.43
N GLU A 685 -22.69 -4.95 -0.10
CA GLU A 685 -21.64 -5.40 0.81
C GLU A 685 -21.75 -6.90 1.06
N TYR A 686 -20.64 -7.53 1.44
CA TYR A 686 -20.53 -8.97 1.68
C TYR A 686 -19.96 -9.23 3.08
N SER A 687 -20.24 -10.40 3.64
CA SER A 687 -19.71 -10.79 4.94
C SER A 687 -18.19 -10.93 4.92
N ALA A 688 -17.52 -10.49 5.98
CA ALA A 688 -16.07 -10.63 6.18
C ALA A 688 -15.69 -12.09 6.54
N THR A 689 -15.91 -12.98 5.59
CA THR A 689 -15.77 -14.45 5.67
C THR A 689 -15.19 -14.96 4.36
N PRO A 690 -14.48 -16.11 4.34
CA PRO A 690 -14.02 -16.73 3.09
C PRO A 690 -15.11 -16.84 2.02
N GLU A 691 -16.31 -17.26 2.40
CA GLU A 691 -17.47 -17.43 1.54
C GLU A 691 -17.98 -16.09 0.99
N GLY A 692 -18.08 -15.08 1.86
CA GLY A 692 -18.45 -13.72 1.45
C GLY A 692 -17.45 -13.09 0.48
N LEU A 693 -16.15 -13.35 0.67
CA LEU A 693 -15.13 -12.96 -0.30
C LEU A 693 -15.34 -13.66 -1.65
N ILE A 694 -15.54 -14.98 -1.66
CA ILE A 694 -15.78 -15.73 -2.90
C ILE A 694 -17.05 -15.24 -3.61
N GLN A 695 -18.14 -15.00 -2.86
CA GLN A 695 -19.38 -14.42 -3.40
C GLN A 695 -19.13 -13.06 -4.05
N SER A 696 -18.31 -12.20 -3.43
CA SER A 696 -18.00 -10.88 -3.98
C SER A 696 -17.31 -10.95 -5.34
N TYR A 697 -16.50 -11.98 -5.61
CA TYR A 697 -15.90 -12.20 -6.92
C TYR A 697 -16.87 -12.89 -7.88
N ALA A 698 -17.68 -13.85 -7.40
CA ALA A 698 -18.65 -14.56 -8.23
C ALA A 698 -19.73 -13.64 -8.81
N ASP A 699 -20.09 -12.59 -8.08
CA ASP A 699 -21.05 -11.56 -8.51
C ASP A 699 -20.47 -10.57 -9.54
N ARG A 700 -19.16 -10.63 -9.84
CA ARG A 700 -18.52 -9.83 -10.89
C ARG A 700 -18.55 -10.58 -12.23
N ASP A 701 -19.75 -10.87 -12.71
CA ASP A 701 -20.05 -11.69 -13.90
C ASP A 701 -19.42 -11.22 -15.22
N TYR A 702 -18.96 -9.97 -15.27
CA TYR A 702 -18.29 -9.34 -16.41
C TYR A 702 -16.78 -9.64 -16.49
N ILE A 703 -16.20 -10.32 -15.50
CA ILE A 703 -14.79 -10.80 -15.43
C ILE A 703 -14.69 -12.24 -15.92
#